data_AF-A0A812RWP9-F1
#
_entry.id   AF-A0A812RWP9-F1
#
_cell.length_a   1.000
_cell.length_b   1.000
_cell.length_c   1.000
_cell.angle_alpha   90.00
_cell.angle_beta   90.00
_cell.angle_gamma   90.00
#
_symmetry.space_group_name_H-M   'P 1'
#
loop_
_entity.id
_entity.type
_entity.pdbx_description
1 polymer ?
#
loop_
_entity_poly.entity_id
_entity_poly.type
_entity_poly.pdbx_seq_one_letter_code
_entity_poly.pdbx_strand_id
1 'polypeptide(L)'
;MDVMPGNRGSGYQPADAAGHFVSQPQAPTGAQDVFDFEELETDPSERRPGGSLAKRLWSASPEVRQWKWVSVGLVFLAAFFLQSLSLYFATRRYVRWVGGLTDKAKEHHASHFGDRSQHPQLDMLVLRLLQPRDTVGEMLNVGDGVSKMPFDILLSVLPLFWLAAVVQARNLRLWTRTLLAAAFLALLRGLLSSLTLLPNPLGWQGCEANLRPEVMAHYQGQQGFADVAKGTGLVLWLWLQDLALGMRLQEHLVCAGGASLSGSAFFSALFALAIYDLSRMWTRKMKPHFRSLAHLASGGLLTVLVLVDVSIDVALGRQYTAGVTMSLVLALLTYQSPALAVCADRLLVRGTPALNTLAGQAPPKETHQTEDTSRDLGDIVVPPCCLPFCGFHGRYFLYSQPASEKEQELLAQRQAQAELEQLQKEQESTTRRLLELEAQLESLHARQAERAAEEPKIFEEQLQATSLVNIWFGRNEEGQEEQLELRPNGGFVHSLVHEDQQSGDQVSVKECRGEWKVHRVKHLGADLNAEGDREIELKVPSSDAEPAIVDRLVVCGTAPGVNGFQGAACRLYPENYHTPSKPRAAPPAPSAEELQVLSETTGFSTERCAASLRAVIGANSQSDESSRAALLEAAASRLFEESPPNDTAAAATPEVSEESIQQLVACTGRSENDCRSALQQYGNVDAAAEILLDGEVQLGSSAASSSSAPPAPAEAASAPGPSDAQRLVELTGLSLEKCQEALTKVSSLDAAAALLLDGELPAEASQESRAAEPAEDAAEDGGMYLADEDEESDGCADDDAPEDDGADAAVEEPEAKRPRTGDSDKEL
;
A
#
# COMPACT_ATOMS: atom_id res chain seq x y z
N MET A 1 29.78 38.73 30.75
CA MET A 1 30.56 37.47 30.68
C MET A 1 29.53 36.40 30.41
N ASP A 2 29.25 36.23 29.14
CA ASP A 2 27.96 35.73 28.69
C ASP A 2 28.07 34.27 28.30
N VAL A 3 27.17 33.46 28.85
CA VAL A 3 27.06 32.03 28.54
C VAL A 3 26.10 31.91 27.36
N MET A 4 26.63 31.75 26.16
CA MET A 4 25.85 31.44 24.97
C MET A 4 25.21 30.03 25.10
N PRO A 5 23.91 29.86 24.83
CA PRO A 5 23.29 28.54 24.79
C PRO A 5 23.74 27.76 23.55
N GLY A 6 24.11 26.50 23.75
CA GLY A 6 24.64 25.64 22.70
C GLY A 6 23.60 25.26 21.63
N ASN A 7 24.02 25.35 20.36
CA ASN A 7 23.25 24.94 19.20
C ASN A 7 22.97 23.42 19.23
N ARG A 8 21.72 23.00 19.42
CA ARG A 8 21.32 21.58 19.38
C ARG A 8 21.19 21.11 17.92
N GLY A 9 22.32 20.71 17.32
CA GLY A 9 22.30 19.98 16.06
C GLY A 9 21.56 18.64 16.20
N SER A 10 20.85 18.23 15.14
CA SER A 10 20.15 16.94 15.08
C SER A 10 21.14 15.78 15.25
N GLY A 11 21.00 15.04 16.35
CA GLY A 11 22.01 14.10 16.83
C GLY A 11 22.01 12.74 16.13
N TYR A 12 22.57 12.65 14.93
CA TYR A 12 23.04 11.36 14.42
C TYR A 12 24.43 11.06 15.00
N GLN A 13 24.50 10.15 15.98
CA GLN A 13 25.79 9.60 16.42
C GLN A 13 26.26 8.55 15.39
N PRO A 14 27.45 8.70 14.79
CA PRO A 14 28.02 7.64 13.95
C PRO A 14 28.29 6.39 14.78
N ALA A 15 28.22 5.22 14.16
CA ALA A 15 28.69 3.98 14.78
C ALA A 15 30.15 4.10 15.22
N ASP A 16 30.50 3.42 16.30
CA ASP A 16 31.88 3.36 16.76
C ASP A 16 32.78 2.56 15.79
N ALA A 17 34.08 2.52 16.09
CA ALA A 17 35.06 1.79 15.28
C ALA A 17 34.84 0.25 15.27
N ALA A 18 33.96 -0.28 16.11
CA ALA A 18 33.52 -1.67 16.11
C ALA A 18 32.15 -1.87 15.41
N GLY A 19 31.62 -0.84 14.74
CA GLY A 19 30.34 -0.87 14.04
C GLY A 19 29.11 -0.89 14.95
N HIS A 20 29.27 -0.59 16.25
CA HIS A 20 28.17 -0.57 17.20
C HIS A 20 27.52 0.82 17.18
N PHE A 21 26.20 0.83 16.97
CA PHE A 21 25.37 2.02 17.14
C PHE A 21 24.92 2.09 18.60
N VAL A 22 25.01 3.27 19.22
CA VAL A 22 24.48 3.50 20.56
C VAL A 22 22.97 3.25 20.53
N SER A 23 22.52 2.20 21.20
CA SER A 23 21.10 1.86 21.30
C SER A 23 20.38 2.96 22.09
N GLN A 24 19.66 3.82 21.38
CA GLN A 24 18.75 4.79 21.98
C GLN A 24 17.78 4.05 22.92
N PRO A 25 17.49 4.57 24.13
CA PRO A 25 16.54 3.93 25.03
C PRO A 25 15.19 3.78 24.33
N GLN A 26 14.72 2.53 24.21
CA GLN A 26 13.46 2.22 23.55
C GLN A 26 12.32 2.96 24.26
N ALA A 27 11.62 3.83 23.51
CA ALA A 27 10.35 4.37 23.95
C ALA A 27 9.38 3.21 24.26
N PRO A 28 8.53 3.33 25.30
CA PRO A 28 7.70 2.22 25.76
C PRO A 28 6.80 1.69 24.63
N THR A 29 6.80 0.36 24.47
CA THR A 29 6.29 -0.35 23.29
C THR A 29 4.75 -0.46 23.24
N GLY A 30 4.04 0.65 23.46
CA GLY A 30 2.59 0.74 23.45
C GLY A 30 2.10 1.67 22.35
N ALA A 31 1.65 1.07 21.24
CA ALA A 31 0.91 1.71 20.14
C ALA A 31 1.55 2.95 19.49
N GLN A 32 2.28 2.73 18.39
CA GLN A 32 1.77 3.10 17.05
C GLN A 32 2.68 2.53 15.95
N ASP A 33 2.07 2.10 14.85
CA ASP A 33 2.70 2.08 13.52
C ASP A 33 2.89 3.56 13.13
N VAL A 34 3.85 4.25 13.75
CA VAL A 34 4.22 5.61 13.34
C VAL A 34 4.73 5.47 11.92
N PHE A 35 3.90 5.93 10.98
CA PHE A 35 4.20 5.85 9.56
C PHE A 35 5.44 6.72 9.34
N ASP A 36 6.56 6.10 9.05
CA ASP A 36 7.86 6.77 9.01
C ASP A 36 7.92 7.65 7.75
N PHE A 37 7.44 8.90 7.88
CA PHE A 37 7.30 9.80 6.74
C PHE A 37 8.66 10.21 6.15
N GLU A 38 9.77 10.10 6.89
CA GLU A 38 11.14 10.20 6.34
C GLU A 38 11.44 9.06 5.33
N GLU A 39 10.85 7.86 5.49
CA GLU A 39 10.90 6.75 4.50
C GLU A 39 10.11 7.10 3.22
N LEU A 40 9.22 8.11 3.26
CA LEU A 40 8.44 8.61 2.12
C LEU A 40 9.05 9.83 1.42
N GLU A 41 9.74 10.70 2.16
CA GLU A 41 10.32 11.94 1.61
C GLU A 41 11.53 11.70 0.70
N THR A 42 12.33 10.66 0.95
CA THR A 42 13.63 10.50 0.29
C THR A 42 13.62 9.78 -1.07
N ASP A 43 12.57 9.02 -1.40
CA ASP A 43 12.28 8.58 -2.79
C ASP A 43 10.85 7.99 -2.90
N PRO A 44 9.89 8.61 -3.61
CA PRO A 44 8.57 8.01 -3.84
C PRO A 44 8.65 6.66 -4.59
N SER A 45 9.74 6.38 -5.32
CA SER A 45 10.03 5.11 -5.97
C SER A 45 10.25 3.95 -4.96
N GLU A 46 10.41 4.22 -3.66
CA GLU A 46 10.81 3.22 -2.67
C GLU A 46 9.77 2.86 -1.60
N ARG A 47 8.47 3.22 -1.78
CA ARG A 47 7.36 2.71 -0.94
C ARG A 47 7.46 1.20 -0.74
N ARG A 48 7.23 0.69 0.49
CA ARG A 48 7.25 -0.75 0.79
C ARG A 48 6.35 -1.51 -0.20
N PRO A 49 6.84 -2.61 -0.82
CA PRO A 49 6.14 -3.29 -1.91
C PRO A 49 4.84 -3.88 -1.37
N GLY A 50 3.74 -3.15 -1.51
CA GLY A 50 2.51 -3.56 -0.88
C GLY A 50 1.41 -2.51 -0.70
N GLY A 51 1.71 -1.32 -0.19
CA GLY A 51 0.66 -0.33 0.16
C GLY A 51 -0.49 -0.94 0.97
N SER A 52 -1.74 -0.53 0.67
CA SER A 52 -2.95 -1.14 1.25
C SER A 52 -3.19 -2.58 0.78
N LEU A 53 -2.73 -2.94 -0.43
CA LEU A 53 -2.93 -4.26 -1.05
C LEU A 53 -2.18 -5.37 -0.31
N ALA A 54 -0.92 -5.15 0.10
CA ALA A 54 -0.22 -6.11 0.94
C ALA A 54 -0.79 -6.16 2.36
N LYS A 55 -1.23 -5.04 2.95
CA LYS A 55 -1.94 -5.09 4.25
C LYS A 55 -3.15 -6.03 4.16
N ARG A 56 -3.94 -5.94 3.08
CA ARG A 56 -5.06 -6.86 2.77
C ARG A 56 -4.63 -8.32 2.49
N LEU A 57 -3.50 -8.54 1.81
CA LEU A 57 -2.95 -9.90 1.61
C LEU A 57 -2.41 -10.53 2.91
N TRP A 58 -1.79 -9.74 3.78
CA TRP A 58 -1.25 -10.21 5.05
C TRP A 58 -2.34 -10.48 6.10
N SER A 59 -3.45 -9.73 6.07
CA SER A 59 -4.65 -10.02 6.85
C SER A 59 -5.48 -11.20 6.30
N ALA A 60 -5.26 -11.62 5.06
CA ALA A 60 -5.90 -12.82 4.51
C ALA A 60 -5.40 -14.11 5.21
N SER A 61 -6.29 -15.10 5.28
CA SER A 61 -6.00 -16.39 5.92
C SER A 61 -4.76 -17.07 5.30
N PRO A 62 -3.99 -17.86 6.07
CA PRO A 62 -2.78 -18.51 5.56
C PRO A 62 -3.09 -19.47 4.40
N GLU A 63 -4.27 -20.10 4.40
CA GLU A 63 -4.75 -20.97 3.33
C GLU A 63 -4.94 -20.21 2.00
N VAL A 64 -5.61 -19.05 2.03
CA VAL A 64 -5.77 -18.20 0.84
C VAL A 64 -4.39 -17.77 0.31
N ARG A 65 -3.46 -17.37 1.19
CA ARG A 65 -2.10 -17.03 0.78
C ARG A 65 -1.37 -18.22 0.14
N GLN A 66 -1.41 -19.41 0.74
CA GLN A 66 -0.80 -20.62 0.18
C GLN A 66 -1.41 -20.99 -1.19
N TRP A 67 -2.73 -20.88 -1.32
CA TRP A 67 -3.43 -21.09 -2.58
C TRP A 67 -2.97 -20.10 -3.67
N LYS A 68 -2.69 -18.83 -3.33
CA LYS A 68 -2.11 -17.86 -4.28
C LYS A 68 -0.71 -18.24 -4.76
N TRP A 69 0.16 -18.75 -3.88
CA TRP A 69 1.47 -19.26 -4.30
C TRP A 69 1.33 -20.43 -5.29
N VAL A 70 0.50 -21.42 -4.94
CA VAL A 70 0.32 -22.66 -5.72
C VAL A 70 -0.39 -22.40 -7.05
N SER A 71 -1.51 -21.66 -7.06
CA SER A 71 -2.31 -21.42 -8.28
C SER A 71 -1.52 -20.71 -9.38
N VAL A 72 -0.72 -19.70 -9.03
CA VAL A 72 0.20 -19.02 -9.97
C VAL A 72 1.27 -19.98 -10.49
N GLY A 73 1.84 -20.82 -9.62
CA GLY A 73 2.78 -21.87 -10.02
C GLY A 73 2.16 -22.86 -11.01
N LEU A 74 0.92 -23.29 -10.78
CA LEU A 74 0.18 -24.18 -11.68
C LEU A 74 -0.11 -23.53 -13.04
N VAL A 75 -0.47 -22.24 -13.08
CA VAL A 75 -0.66 -21.50 -14.34
C VAL A 75 0.63 -21.44 -15.15
N PHE A 76 1.76 -21.16 -14.50
CA PHE A 76 3.08 -21.20 -15.15
C PHE A 76 3.42 -22.61 -15.67
N LEU A 77 3.27 -23.65 -14.83
CA LEU A 77 3.55 -25.03 -15.23
C LEU A 77 2.67 -25.51 -16.40
N ALA A 78 1.41 -25.11 -16.45
CA ALA A 78 0.49 -25.40 -17.55
C ALA A 78 0.88 -24.67 -18.84
N ALA A 79 1.19 -23.36 -18.76
CA ALA A 79 1.72 -22.60 -19.90
C ALA A 79 3.03 -23.20 -20.44
N PHE A 80 3.92 -23.64 -19.54
CA PHE A 80 5.18 -24.27 -19.87
C PHE A 80 5.00 -25.66 -20.52
N PHE A 81 4.00 -26.42 -20.09
CA PHE A 81 3.61 -27.68 -20.72
C PHE A 81 3.05 -27.46 -22.13
N LEU A 82 2.19 -26.45 -22.31
CA LEU A 82 1.66 -26.06 -23.62
C LEU A 82 2.78 -25.62 -24.57
N GLN A 83 3.79 -24.88 -24.09
CA GLN A 83 4.99 -24.56 -24.87
C GLN A 83 5.73 -25.82 -25.35
N SER A 84 5.99 -26.77 -24.43
CA SER A 84 6.73 -27.99 -24.73
C SER A 84 5.97 -28.89 -25.73
N LEU A 85 4.65 -28.99 -25.57
CA LEU A 85 3.75 -29.67 -26.52
C LEU A 85 3.79 -29.01 -27.91
N SER A 86 3.76 -27.68 -27.96
CA SER A 86 3.85 -26.90 -29.20
C SER A 86 5.18 -27.12 -29.93
N LEU A 87 6.29 -27.09 -29.19
CA LEU A 87 7.65 -27.32 -29.72
C LEU A 87 7.84 -28.75 -30.25
N TYR A 88 7.22 -29.75 -29.61
CA TYR A 88 7.17 -31.12 -30.09
C TYR A 88 6.39 -31.22 -31.42
N PHE A 89 5.22 -30.58 -31.53
CA PHE A 89 4.46 -30.55 -32.78
C PHE A 89 5.20 -29.82 -33.91
N ALA A 90 5.81 -28.67 -33.60
CA ALA A 90 6.65 -27.91 -34.53
C ALA A 90 7.82 -28.77 -35.06
N THR A 91 8.53 -29.47 -34.16
CA THR A 91 9.65 -30.37 -34.52
C THR A 91 9.17 -31.54 -35.36
N ARG A 92 8.03 -32.17 -35.03
CA ARG A 92 7.43 -33.24 -35.85
C ARG A 92 7.06 -32.76 -37.25
N ARG A 93 6.48 -31.55 -37.36
CA ARG A 93 6.12 -30.93 -38.64
C ARG A 93 7.38 -30.60 -39.47
N TYR A 94 8.41 -30.05 -38.84
CA TYR A 94 9.71 -29.78 -39.46
C TYR A 94 10.39 -31.06 -39.98
N VAL A 95 10.52 -32.09 -39.16
CA VAL A 95 11.13 -33.39 -39.55
C VAL A 95 10.42 -34.02 -40.75
N ARG A 96 9.08 -33.98 -40.78
CA ARG A 96 8.29 -34.49 -41.90
C ARG A 96 8.43 -33.65 -43.16
N TRP A 97 8.48 -32.32 -43.03
CA TRP A 97 8.66 -31.40 -44.14
C TRP A 97 10.05 -31.55 -44.78
N VAL A 98 11.12 -31.57 -43.97
CA VAL A 98 12.48 -31.80 -44.48
C VAL A 98 12.62 -33.21 -45.06
N GLY A 99 12.10 -34.25 -44.39
CA GLY A 99 12.09 -35.62 -44.92
C GLY A 99 11.45 -35.68 -46.32
N GLY A 100 10.22 -35.17 -46.45
CA GLY A 100 9.51 -35.12 -47.73
C GLY A 100 10.20 -34.26 -48.80
N LEU A 101 10.95 -33.22 -48.42
CA LEU A 101 11.80 -32.49 -49.36
C LEU A 101 13.01 -33.33 -49.81
N THR A 102 13.70 -34.01 -48.89
CA THR A 102 14.85 -34.87 -49.26
C THR A 102 14.43 -36.06 -50.11
N ASP A 103 13.25 -36.61 -49.90
CA ASP A 103 12.77 -37.74 -50.71
C ASP A 103 12.35 -37.29 -52.12
N LYS A 104 11.65 -36.15 -52.24
CA LYS A 104 11.37 -35.52 -53.54
C LYS A 104 12.64 -35.10 -54.29
N ALA A 105 13.66 -34.61 -53.58
CA ALA A 105 14.95 -34.28 -54.18
C ALA A 105 15.64 -35.53 -54.75
N LYS A 106 15.66 -36.64 -54.00
CA LYS A 106 16.17 -37.95 -54.46
C LYS A 106 15.39 -38.46 -55.68
N GLU A 107 14.05 -38.40 -55.66
CA GLU A 107 13.20 -38.81 -56.78
C GLU A 107 13.46 -37.98 -58.05
N HIS A 108 13.58 -36.66 -57.91
CA HIS A 108 13.89 -35.76 -59.02
C HIS A 108 15.32 -35.98 -59.54
N HIS A 109 16.29 -36.23 -58.66
CA HIS A 109 17.67 -36.51 -59.07
C HIS A 109 17.79 -37.88 -59.78
N ALA A 110 17.12 -38.91 -59.25
CA ALA A 110 17.11 -40.25 -59.83
C ALA A 110 16.44 -40.27 -61.22
N SER A 111 15.38 -39.49 -61.43
CA SER A 111 14.70 -39.38 -62.72
C SER A 111 15.48 -38.55 -63.76
N HIS A 112 16.18 -37.48 -63.36
CA HIS A 112 16.90 -36.62 -64.31
C HIS A 112 18.34 -37.02 -64.65
N PHE A 113 19.11 -37.57 -63.70
CA PHE A 113 20.56 -37.77 -63.87
C PHE A 113 20.99 -39.23 -64.05
N GLY A 114 20.04 -40.17 -64.00
CA GLY A 114 20.33 -41.60 -63.99
C GLY A 114 21.08 -42.04 -62.74
N ASP A 115 21.53 -43.30 -62.73
CA ASP A 115 22.04 -44.01 -61.53
C ASP A 115 23.46 -43.58 -61.07
N ARG A 116 23.82 -42.31 -61.29
CA ARG A 116 25.08 -41.70 -60.80
C ARG A 116 24.93 -41.22 -59.36
N SER A 117 25.05 -42.18 -58.46
CA SER A 117 25.04 -42.07 -56.99
C SER A 117 26.20 -41.26 -56.35
N GLN A 118 26.76 -40.25 -57.04
CA GLN A 118 28.02 -39.60 -56.65
C GLN A 118 27.95 -38.09 -56.30
N HIS A 119 26.77 -37.45 -56.28
CA HIS A 119 26.65 -36.02 -55.94
C HIS A 119 25.81 -35.71 -54.67
N PRO A 120 26.24 -36.14 -53.47
CA PRO A 120 25.64 -35.71 -52.20
C PRO A 120 25.79 -34.19 -51.92
N GLN A 121 26.54 -33.46 -52.76
CA GLN A 121 26.70 -32.01 -52.66
C GLN A 121 25.45 -31.24 -53.07
N LEU A 122 24.58 -31.79 -53.94
CA LEU A 122 23.41 -31.06 -54.45
C LEU A 122 22.31 -30.92 -53.38
N ASP A 123 22.01 -32.01 -52.67
CA ASP A 123 21.06 -32.01 -51.54
C ASP A 123 21.50 -31.05 -50.43
N MET A 124 22.82 -30.99 -50.16
CA MET A 124 23.39 -30.07 -49.17
C MET A 124 23.29 -28.60 -49.62
N LEU A 125 23.34 -28.33 -50.93
CA LEU A 125 23.17 -27.00 -51.51
C LEU A 125 21.73 -26.48 -51.34
N VAL A 126 20.72 -27.32 -51.61
CA VAL A 126 19.30 -26.96 -51.41
C VAL A 126 19.01 -26.69 -49.93
N LEU A 127 19.54 -27.52 -49.02
CA LEU A 127 19.40 -27.31 -47.57
C LEU A 127 20.10 -26.04 -47.08
N ARG A 128 21.27 -25.68 -47.65
CA ARG A 128 21.95 -24.40 -47.35
C ARG A 128 21.17 -23.18 -47.84
N LEU A 129 20.51 -23.24 -48.99
CA LEU A 129 19.70 -22.13 -49.52
C LEU A 129 18.48 -21.82 -48.65
N LEU A 130 18.00 -22.79 -47.85
CA LEU A 130 16.91 -22.62 -46.90
C LEU A 130 17.36 -22.07 -45.53
N GLN A 131 18.66 -21.96 -45.28
CA GLN A 131 19.20 -21.54 -43.99
C GLN A 131 19.41 -20.01 -43.99
N PRO A 132 18.72 -19.24 -43.12
CA PRO A 132 18.99 -17.81 -42.95
C PRO A 132 20.45 -17.61 -42.54
N ARG A 133 21.14 -16.69 -43.21
CA ARG A 133 22.56 -16.43 -42.93
C ARG A 133 22.70 -15.53 -41.70
N ASP A 134 23.23 -16.09 -40.62
CA ASP A 134 23.51 -15.34 -39.39
C ASP A 134 24.94 -14.76 -39.45
N THR A 135 25.06 -13.56 -40.00
CA THR A 135 26.37 -12.88 -40.19
C THR A 135 27.09 -12.60 -38.88
N VAL A 136 26.35 -12.39 -37.79
CA VAL A 136 26.91 -12.12 -36.46
C VAL A 136 27.34 -13.44 -35.79
N GLY A 137 26.59 -14.53 -35.98
CA GLY A 137 27.04 -15.88 -35.61
C GLY A 137 28.33 -16.29 -36.37
N GLU A 138 28.39 -16.03 -37.68
CA GLU A 138 29.61 -16.26 -38.49
C GLU A 138 30.80 -15.42 -38.01
N MET A 139 30.58 -14.15 -37.64
CA MET A 139 31.62 -13.25 -37.14
C MET A 139 32.13 -13.63 -35.74
N LEU A 140 31.23 -14.10 -34.86
CA LEU A 140 31.55 -14.46 -33.49
C LEU A 140 32.07 -15.89 -33.32
N ASN A 141 32.07 -16.71 -34.37
CA ASN A 141 32.36 -18.15 -34.35
C ASN A 141 33.60 -18.51 -33.51
N VAL A 142 33.37 -18.87 -32.25
CA VAL A 142 34.40 -19.38 -31.34
C VAL A 142 34.43 -20.89 -31.55
N GLY A 143 35.44 -21.35 -32.29
CA GLY A 143 35.52 -22.75 -32.73
C GLY A 143 35.41 -23.78 -31.61
N ASP A 144 35.06 -25.01 -32.01
CA ASP A 144 34.50 -26.16 -31.26
C ASP A 144 35.07 -26.53 -29.85
N GLY A 145 36.12 -25.86 -29.36
CA GLY A 145 36.73 -26.10 -28.06
C GLY A 145 36.02 -25.48 -26.85
N VAL A 146 35.03 -24.59 -27.03
CA VAL A 146 34.35 -23.92 -25.89
C VAL A 146 33.12 -24.70 -25.44
N SER A 147 33.21 -25.31 -24.25
CA SER A 147 32.09 -25.95 -23.59
C SER A 147 31.16 -24.92 -22.90
N LYS A 148 29.88 -24.89 -23.30
CA LYS A 148 28.83 -24.07 -22.65
C LYS A 148 28.41 -24.61 -21.27
N MET A 149 28.63 -25.91 -21.01
CA MET A 149 28.16 -26.63 -19.82
C MET A 149 28.36 -25.92 -18.47
N PRO A 150 29.52 -25.30 -18.13
CA PRO A 150 29.65 -24.54 -16.88
C PRO A 150 28.75 -23.29 -16.81
N PHE A 151 28.53 -22.59 -17.93
CA PHE A 151 27.59 -21.47 -17.99
C PHE A 151 26.15 -21.96 -17.84
N ASP A 152 25.79 -23.05 -18.53
CA ASP A 152 24.45 -23.65 -18.40
C ASP A 152 24.13 -24.06 -16.94
N ILE A 153 25.11 -24.59 -16.21
CA ILE A 153 24.97 -24.86 -14.77
C ILE A 153 24.84 -23.56 -13.97
N LEU A 154 25.75 -22.60 -14.14
CA LEU A 154 25.73 -21.31 -13.43
C LEU A 154 24.39 -20.58 -13.58
N LEU A 155 23.82 -20.63 -14.77
CA LEU A 155 22.58 -19.92 -15.11
C LEU A 155 21.32 -20.72 -14.77
N SER A 156 21.37 -22.05 -14.71
CA SER A 156 20.28 -22.85 -14.13
C SER A 156 20.14 -22.64 -12.60
N VAL A 157 21.16 -22.08 -11.93
CA VAL A 157 21.07 -21.61 -10.55
C VAL A 157 20.29 -20.28 -10.42
N LEU A 158 20.19 -19.43 -11.46
CA LEU A 158 19.46 -18.15 -11.34
C LEU A 158 17.97 -18.33 -10.95
N PRO A 159 17.16 -19.18 -11.61
CA PRO A 159 15.77 -19.42 -11.18
C PRO A 159 15.66 -20.02 -9.77
N LEU A 160 16.61 -20.87 -9.37
CA LEU A 160 16.64 -21.49 -8.05
C LEU A 160 16.99 -20.49 -6.95
N PHE A 161 17.97 -19.61 -7.20
CA PHE A 161 18.33 -18.50 -6.31
C PHE A 161 17.16 -17.52 -6.18
N TRP A 162 16.55 -17.13 -7.30
CA TRP A 162 15.34 -16.31 -7.31
C TRP A 162 14.21 -16.93 -6.48
N LEU A 163 13.89 -18.21 -6.70
CA LEU A 163 12.86 -18.94 -5.98
C LEU A 163 13.12 -18.92 -4.47
N ALA A 164 14.32 -19.31 -4.04
CA ALA A 164 14.71 -19.34 -2.64
C ALA A 164 14.59 -17.94 -2.00
N ALA A 165 15.10 -16.92 -2.67
CA ALA A 165 15.14 -15.55 -2.16
C ALA A 165 13.75 -14.88 -2.16
N VAL A 166 12.88 -15.17 -3.13
CA VAL A 166 11.47 -14.71 -3.15
C VAL A 166 10.62 -15.38 -2.08
N VAL A 167 10.82 -16.68 -1.85
CA VAL A 167 10.16 -17.41 -0.74
C VAL A 167 10.66 -16.90 0.61
N GLN A 168 11.96 -16.65 0.77
CA GLN A 168 12.54 -16.06 1.98
C GLN A 168 12.00 -14.65 2.25
N ALA A 169 11.92 -13.79 1.23
CA ALA A 169 11.31 -12.47 1.31
C ALA A 169 9.77 -12.51 1.45
N ARG A 170 9.16 -13.69 1.28
CA ARG A 170 7.70 -13.92 1.23
C ARG A 170 6.99 -12.98 0.26
N ASN A 171 7.67 -12.55 -0.80
CA ASN A 171 7.13 -11.57 -1.75
C ASN A 171 6.27 -12.25 -2.82
N LEU A 172 5.02 -12.51 -2.45
CA LEU A 172 4.00 -13.09 -3.33
C LEU A 172 3.73 -12.23 -4.58
N ARG A 173 3.98 -10.91 -4.54
CA ARG A 173 3.77 -10.02 -5.70
C ARG A 173 4.84 -10.21 -6.76
N LEU A 174 6.11 -10.27 -6.35
CA LEU A 174 7.23 -10.58 -7.24
C LEU A 174 7.10 -12.01 -7.81
N TRP A 175 6.68 -12.98 -6.98
CA TRP A 175 6.30 -14.32 -7.43
C TRP A 175 5.27 -14.29 -8.56
N THR A 176 4.14 -13.63 -8.35
CA THR A 176 3.05 -13.55 -9.34
C THR A 176 3.45 -12.82 -10.61
N ARG A 177 4.13 -11.67 -10.51
CA ARG A 177 4.61 -10.92 -11.68
C ARG A 177 5.56 -11.76 -12.54
N THR A 178 6.60 -12.34 -11.94
CA THR A 178 7.63 -13.09 -12.68
C THR A 178 7.05 -14.34 -13.33
N LEU A 179 6.20 -15.10 -12.62
CA LEU A 179 5.60 -16.31 -13.18
C LEU A 179 4.53 -16.03 -14.25
N LEU A 180 3.77 -14.94 -14.14
CA LEU A 180 2.84 -14.54 -15.22
C LEU A 180 3.60 -14.06 -16.46
N ALA A 181 4.70 -13.30 -16.30
CA ALA A 181 5.59 -12.96 -17.42
C ALA A 181 6.17 -14.21 -18.09
N ALA A 182 6.65 -15.16 -17.29
CA ALA A 182 7.21 -16.42 -17.75
C ALA A 182 6.17 -17.27 -18.50
N ALA A 183 4.95 -17.34 -17.97
CA ALA A 183 3.83 -18.04 -18.60
C ALA A 183 3.45 -17.42 -19.95
N PHE A 184 3.37 -16.09 -20.03
CA PHE A 184 3.09 -15.37 -21.27
C PHE A 184 4.17 -15.61 -22.33
N LEU A 185 5.45 -15.46 -21.98
CA LEU A 185 6.57 -15.71 -22.89
C LEU A 185 6.65 -17.17 -23.34
N ALA A 186 6.34 -18.12 -22.45
CA ALA A 186 6.27 -19.53 -22.80
C ALA A 186 5.14 -19.83 -23.81
N LEU A 187 3.93 -19.31 -23.59
CA LEU A 187 2.83 -19.44 -24.54
C LEU A 187 3.17 -18.78 -25.89
N LEU A 188 3.78 -17.59 -25.87
CA LEU A 188 4.21 -16.88 -27.08
C LEU A 188 5.28 -17.67 -27.85
N ARG A 189 6.29 -18.26 -27.18
CA ARG A 189 7.27 -19.17 -27.80
C ARG A 189 6.58 -20.37 -28.43
N GLY A 190 5.67 -21.03 -27.71
CA GLY A 190 4.93 -22.19 -28.23
C GLY A 190 4.11 -21.86 -29.47
N LEU A 191 3.37 -20.75 -29.43
CA LEU A 191 2.57 -20.25 -30.54
C LEU A 191 3.45 -19.93 -31.76
N LEU A 192 4.50 -19.12 -31.58
CA LEU A 192 5.41 -18.74 -32.66
C LEU A 192 6.08 -19.98 -33.27
N SER A 193 6.61 -20.90 -32.46
CA SER A 193 7.19 -22.16 -32.97
C SER A 193 6.19 -23.03 -33.74
N SER A 194 4.91 -22.99 -33.39
CA SER A 194 3.86 -23.75 -34.11
C SER A 194 3.49 -23.11 -35.46
N LEU A 195 3.56 -21.78 -35.54
CA LEU A 195 3.27 -21.00 -36.75
C LEU A 195 4.47 -20.94 -37.72
N THR A 196 5.70 -20.83 -37.20
CA THR A 196 6.91 -20.61 -38.00
C THR A 196 7.75 -21.88 -38.11
N LEU A 197 7.79 -22.49 -39.30
CA LEU A 197 8.72 -23.55 -39.65
C LEU A 197 10.05 -22.97 -40.13
N LEU A 198 10.89 -22.54 -39.18
CA LEU A 198 12.28 -22.16 -39.47
C LEU A 198 13.23 -23.32 -39.15
N PRO A 199 14.30 -23.51 -39.95
CA PRO A 199 15.31 -24.53 -39.68
C PRO A 199 16.13 -24.20 -38.44
N ASN A 200 16.81 -25.21 -37.90
CA ASN A 200 17.80 -25.04 -36.84
C ASN A 200 19.02 -24.24 -37.39
N PRO A 201 19.66 -23.34 -36.62
CA PRO A 201 20.87 -22.63 -37.04
C PRO A 201 22.10 -23.51 -37.32
N LEU A 202 22.12 -24.77 -36.85
CA LEU A 202 23.08 -25.81 -37.25
C LEU A 202 22.65 -26.58 -38.52
N GLY A 203 21.59 -26.13 -39.20
CA GLY A 203 20.98 -26.78 -40.35
C GLY A 203 20.32 -28.12 -40.03
N TRP A 204 19.91 -28.84 -41.07
CA TRP A 204 19.32 -30.17 -40.93
C TRP A 204 20.32 -31.19 -40.34
N GLN A 205 21.59 -31.14 -40.72
CA GLN A 205 22.60 -32.10 -40.25
C GLN A 205 22.84 -31.99 -38.73
N GLY A 206 22.90 -30.78 -38.18
CA GLY A 206 22.98 -30.59 -36.73
C GLY A 206 21.71 -31.05 -36.00
N CYS A 207 20.53 -30.83 -36.58
CA CYS A 207 19.27 -31.38 -36.08
C CYS A 207 19.28 -32.93 -36.05
N GLU A 208 19.67 -33.56 -37.15
CA GLU A 208 19.72 -35.02 -37.31
C GLU A 208 20.76 -35.66 -36.38
N ALA A 209 21.93 -35.04 -36.19
CA ALA A 209 22.95 -35.52 -35.26
C ALA A 209 22.54 -35.40 -33.78
N ASN A 210 21.73 -34.40 -33.43
CA ASN A 210 21.20 -34.20 -32.07
C ASN A 210 20.00 -35.12 -31.77
N LEU A 211 19.15 -35.40 -32.77
CA LEU A 211 18.03 -36.33 -32.64
C LEU A 211 18.52 -37.77 -32.51
N ARG A 212 18.13 -38.46 -31.43
CA ARG A 212 18.31 -39.91 -31.36
C ARG A 212 17.53 -40.61 -32.50
N PRO A 213 18.08 -41.64 -33.14
CA PRO A 213 17.42 -42.32 -34.27
C PRO A 213 16.06 -42.92 -33.90
N GLU A 214 15.89 -43.33 -32.64
CA GLU A 214 14.60 -43.78 -32.06
C GLU A 214 13.52 -42.69 -32.13
N VAL A 215 13.89 -41.44 -31.80
CA VAL A 215 12.99 -40.27 -31.80
C VAL A 215 12.72 -39.80 -33.23
N MET A 216 13.72 -39.88 -34.11
CA MET A 216 13.56 -39.60 -35.53
C MET A 216 12.56 -40.56 -36.20
N ALA A 217 12.69 -41.86 -35.94
CA ALA A 217 11.74 -42.88 -36.41
C ALA A 217 10.32 -42.64 -35.87
N HIS A 218 10.19 -42.20 -34.62
CA HIS A 218 8.90 -41.83 -34.01
C HIS A 218 8.26 -40.60 -34.69
N TYR A 219 9.04 -39.58 -35.06
CA TYR A 219 8.52 -38.41 -35.78
C TYR A 219 8.09 -38.74 -37.22
N GLN A 220 8.84 -39.61 -37.90
CA GLN A 220 8.54 -40.13 -39.23
C GLN A 220 7.33 -41.09 -39.25
N GLY A 221 7.09 -41.81 -38.16
CA GLY A 221 6.00 -42.77 -38.02
C GLY A 221 4.60 -42.22 -38.34
N GLN A 222 3.74 -43.11 -38.84
CA GLN A 222 2.32 -42.84 -39.11
C GLN A 222 1.54 -42.48 -37.83
N GLN A 223 0.28 -42.06 -37.98
CA GLN A 223 -0.55 -41.58 -36.88
C GLN A 223 -1.37 -42.70 -36.23
N GLY A 224 -0.72 -43.59 -35.48
CA GLY A 224 -1.40 -44.51 -34.57
C GLY A 224 -1.76 -43.84 -33.23
N PHE A 225 -2.85 -44.26 -32.59
CA PHE A 225 -3.19 -43.85 -31.21
C PHE A 225 -2.05 -44.19 -30.23
N ALA A 226 -1.38 -45.33 -30.42
CA ALA A 226 -0.21 -45.72 -29.65
C ALA A 226 0.96 -44.73 -29.77
N ASP A 227 1.11 -44.06 -30.91
CA ASP A 227 2.17 -43.08 -31.15
C ASP A 227 1.81 -41.71 -30.56
N VAL A 228 0.52 -41.41 -30.42
CA VAL A 228 0.06 -40.27 -29.61
C VAL A 228 0.39 -40.49 -28.14
N ALA A 229 0.11 -41.69 -27.59
CA ALA A 229 0.38 -42.03 -26.19
C ALA A 229 1.89 -42.08 -25.86
N LYS A 230 2.73 -42.62 -26.77
CA LYS A 230 4.19 -42.53 -26.66
C LYS A 230 4.67 -41.07 -26.77
N GLY A 231 4.04 -40.30 -27.67
CA GLY A 231 4.32 -38.88 -27.85
C GLY A 231 4.07 -38.05 -26.59
N THR A 232 2.93 -38.23 -25.91
CA THR A 232 2.65 -37.53 -24.64
C THR A 232 3.59 -37.96 -23.52
N GLY A 233 3.98 -39.23 -23.46
CA GLY A 233 5.03 -39.69 -22.52
C GLY A 233 6.38 -39.01 -22.77
N LEU A 234 6.79 -38.87 -24.03
CA LEU A 234 8.01 -38.17 -24.43
C LEU A 234 7.93 -36.66 -24.14
N VAL A 235 6.81 -36.01 -24.46
CA VAL A 235 6.57 -34.58 -24.16
C VAL A 235 6.63 -34.33 -22.64
N LEU A 236 6.00 -35.19 -21.83
CA LEU A 236 6.03 -35.08 -20.38
C LEU A 236 7.45 -35.26 -19.82
N TRP A 237 8.22 -36.21 -20.36
CA TRP A 237 9.63 -36.40 -19.99
C TRP A 237 10.50 -35.18 -20.35
N LEU A 238 10.38 -34.67 -21.59
CA LEU A 238 11.08 -33.46 -22.04
C LEU A 238 10.75 -32.28 -21.13
N TRP A 239 9.46 -32.03 -20.88
CA TRP A 239 8.98 -30.97 -19.99
C TRP A 239 9.54 -31.07 -18.56
N LEU A 240 9.60 -32.28 -17.98
CA LEU A 240 10.23 -32.53 -16.67
C LEU A 240 11.73 -32.23 -16.69
N GLN A 241 12.42 -32.64 -17.76
CA GLN A 241 13.86 -32.44 -17.93
C GLN A 241 14.21 -30.96 -18.14
N ASP A 242 13.39 -30.22 -18.91
CA ASP A 242 13.53 -28.79 -19.14
C ASP A 242 13.21 -27.99 -17.87
N LEU A 243 12.20 -28.39 -17.09
CA LEU A 243 11.86 -27.77 -15.81
C LEU A 243 13.01 -27.95 -14.80
N ALA A 244 13.60 -29.15 -14.74
CA ALA A 244 14.71 -29.46 -13.83
C ALA A 244 16.02 -28.75 -14.19
N LEU A 245 16.23 -28.42 -15.46
CA LEU A 245 17.49 -27.86 -16.00
C LEU A 245 17.33 -26.42 -16.52
N GLY A 246 16.26 -25.72 -16.11
CA GLY A 246 16.05 -24.31 -16.40
C GLY A 246 15.99 -23.98 -17.89
N MET A 247 15.28 -24.80 -18.68
CA MET A 247 15.05 -24.63 -20.12
C MET A 247 16.27 -24.80 -21.05
N ARG A 248 17.42 -25.21 -20.53
CA ARG A 248 18.68 -25.27 -21.30
C ARG A 248 18.89 -26.55 -22.11
N LEU A 249 18.25 -27.66 -21.74
CA LEU A 249 18.49 -28.94 -22.41
C LEU A 249 17.68 -29.13 -23.70
N GLN A 250 16.59 -28.39 -23.86
CA GLN A 250 15.67 -28.45 -24.99
C GLN A 250 16.36 -28.26 -26.36
N GLU A 251 17.46 -27.51 -26.40
CA GLU A 251 18.26 -27.21 -27.61
C GLU A 251 18.76 -28.46 -28.34
N HIS A 252 19.07 -29.53 -27.59
CA HIS A 252 19.55 -30.80 -28.15
C HIS A 252 18.44 -31.77 -28.55
N LEU A 253 17.17 -31.45 -28.27
CA LEU A 253 16.04 -32.38 -28.40
C LEU A 253 14.93 -31.86 -29.34
N VAL A 254 14.95 -30.58 -29.69
CA VAL A 254 13.89 -29.87 -30.42
C VAL A 254 14.48 -29.07 -31.59
N CYS A 255 14.33 -29.56 -32.81
CA CYS A 255 14.93 -28.89 -33.98
C CYS A 255 14.25 -27.59 -34.39
N ALA A 256 12.93 -27.43 -34.15
CA ALA A 256 12.19 -26.22 -34.49
C ALA A 256 12.32 -25.10 -33.43
N GLY A 257 13.11 -25.31 -32.37
CA GLY A 257 13.13 -24.45 -31.19
C GLY A 257 14.08 -23.25 -31.25
N GLY A 258 15.04 -23.19 -32.19
CA GLY A 258 16.08 -22.15 -32.22
C GLY A 258 15.68 -20.85 -32.93
N ALA A 259 14.50 -20.80 -33.52
CA ALA A 259 14.19 -19.91 -34.63
C ALA A 259 13.67 -18.51 -34.27
N SER A 260 12.57 -18.43 -33.52
CA SER A 260 11.77 -17.21 -33.39
C SER A 260 11.93 -16.51 -32.04
N LEU A 261 12.06 -17.28 -30.96
CA LEU A 261 12.19 -16.76 -29.60
C LEU A 261 13.05 -17.70 -28.74
N SER A 262 14.33 -17.36 -28.53
CA SER A 262 15.24 -18.12 -27.66
C SER A 262 14.68 -18.36 -26.25
N GLY A 263 14.53 -19.63 -25.88
CA GLY A 263 14.07 -20.02 -24.55
C GLY A 263 15.05 -19.67 -23.44
N SER A 264 16.34 -20.01 -23.61
CA SER A 264 17.39 -19.71 -22.62
C SER A 264 17.47 -18.21 -22.32
N ALA A 265 17.49 -17.38 -23.37
CA ALA A 265 17.69 -15.94 -23.26
C ALA A 265 16.54 -15.20 -22.57
N PHE A 266 15.27 -15.49 -22.91
CA PHE A 266 14.17 -14.77 -22.26
C PHE A 266 14.00 -15.22 -20.81
N PHE A 267 14.23 -16.50 -20.49
CA PHE A 267 14.16 -16.98 -19.10
C PHE A 267 15.32 -16.44 -18.26
N SER A 268 16.56 -16.44 -18.77
CA SER A 268 17.71 -15.88 -18.04
C SER A 268 17.54 -14.37 -17.82
N ALA A 269 17.11 -13.62 -18.84
CA ALA A 269 16.78 -12.20 -18.71
C ALA A 269 15.65 -11.96 -17.70
N LEU A 270 14.54 -12.71 -17.77
CA LEU A 270 13.39 -12.52 -16.89
C LEU A 270 13.73 -12.78 -15.42
N PHE A 271 14.43 -13.88 -15.12
CA PHE A 271 14.85 -14.16 -13.73
C PHE A 271 15.94 -13.20 -13.25
N ALA A 272 16.84 -12.74 -14.13
CA ALA A 272 17.78 -11.67 -13.81
C ALA A 272 17.07 -10.36 -13.44
N LEU A 273 16.04 -9.94 -14.19
CA LEU A 273 15.22 -8.77 -13.87
C LEU A 273 14.50 -8.90 -12.52
N ALA A 274 13.99 -10.10 -12.22
CA ALA A 274 13.30 -10.36 -10.97
C ALA A 274 14.27 -10.44 -9.76
N ILE A 275 15.49 -10.94 -9.95
CA ILE A 275 16.57 -10.86 -8.94
C ILE A 275 17.01 -9.40 -8.75
N TYR A 276 17.05 -8.60 -9.81
CA TYR A 276 17.36 -7.17 -9.72
C TYR A 276 16.32 -6.42 -8.86
N ASP A 277 15.02 -6.62 -9.11
CA ASP A 277 13.93 -6.05 -8.27
C ASP A 277 14.05 -6.52 -6.81
N LEU A 278 14.39 -7.80 -6.58
CA LEU A 278 14.66 -8.32 -5.24
C LEU A 278 15.87 -7.65 -4.57
N SER A 279 16.96 -7.42 -5.30
CA SER A 279 18.13 -6.69 -4.79
C SER A 279 17.75 -5.27 -4.38
N ARG A 280 16.92 -4.57 -5.18
CA ARG A 280 16.39 -3.24 -4.85
C ARG A 280 15.57 -3.23 -3.57
N MET A 281 14.88 -4.32 -3.23
CA MET A 281 14.12 -4.44 -1.97
C MET A 281 15.01 -4.65 -0.75
N TRP A 282 16.14 -5.36 -0.88
CA TRP A 282 17.09 -5.56 0.22
C TRP A 282 17.95 -4.32 0.52
N THR A 283 18.31 -3.57 -0.51
CA THR A 283 19.13 -2.35 -0.40
C THR A 283 18.43 -1.14 0.22
N ARG A 284 17.12 -1.19 0.47
CA ARG A 284 16.33 -0.04 0.98
C ARG A 284 16.80 0.50 2.31
N LYS A 285 17.38 -0.36 3.15
CA LYS A 285 17.98 0.02 4.45
C LYS A 285 19.39 0.61 4.33
N MET A 286 19.93 0.78 3.12
CA MET A 286 21.25 1.33 2.88
C MET A 286 21.16 2.83 2.57
N LYS A 287 22.20 3.59 2.92
CA LYS A 287 22.28 5.03 2.59
C LYS A 287 22.22 5.25 1.07
N PRO A 288 21.65 6.36 0.57
CA PRO A 288 21.35 6.56 -0.87
C PRO A 288 22.51 6.28 -1.83
N HIS A 289 23.74 6.73 -1.51
CA HIS A 289 24.91 6.48 -2.35
C HIS A 289 25.29 4.99 -2.44
N PHE A 290 25.25 4.26 -1.32
CA PHE A 290 25.51 2.82 -1.29
C PHE A 290 24.37 2.04 -1.96
N ARG A 291 23.12 2.50 -1.79
CA ARG A 291 21.94 1.95 -2.47
C ARG A 291 22.06 2.05 -3.99
N SER A 292 22.40 3.23 -4.51
CA SER A 292 22.64 3.45 -5.94
C SER A 292 23.81 2.61 -6.48
N LEU A 293 24.95 2.58 -5.77
CA LEU A 293 26.09 1.73 -6.15
C LEU A 293 25.72 0.24 -6.16
N ALA A 294 24.94 -0.23 -5.18
CA ALA A 294 24.48 -1.61 -5.11
C ALA A 294 23.51 -1.96 -6.25
N HIS A 295 22.61 -1.04 -6.65
CA HIS A 295 21.74 -1.21 -7.82
C HIS A 295 22.55 -1.27 -9.12
N LEU A 296 23.53 -0.37 -9.29
CA LEU A 296 24.40 -0.35 -10.47
C LEU A 296 25.24 -1.63 -10.55
N ALA A 297 25.80 -2.09 -9.43
CA ALA A 297 26.59 -3.31 -9.36
C ALA A 297 25.74 -4.57 -9.60
N SER A 298 24.56 -4.69 -8.98
CA SER A 298 23.69 -5.86 -9.17
C SER A 298 23.11 -5.89 -10.58
N GLY A 299 22.60 -4.76 -11.09
CA GLY A 299 22.08 -4.63 -12.44
C GLY A 299 23.15 -4.87 -13.51
N GLY A 300 24.35 -4.31 -13.31
CA GLY A 300 25.49 -4.52 -14.20
C GLY A 300 25.95 -5.98 -14.25
N LEU A 301 26.15 -6.61 -13.09
CA LEU A 301 26.55 -8.03 -12.99
C LEU A 301 25.53 -8.96 -13.66
N LEU A 302 24.24 -8.76 -13.38
CA LEU A 302 23.15 -9.56 -13.95
C LEU A 302 23.04 -9.35 -15.47
N THR A 303 23.24 -8.12 -15.95
CA THR A 303 23.23 -7.81 -17.39
C THR A 303 24.41 -8.46 -18.10
N VAL A 304 25.63 -8.36 -17.56
CA VAL A 304 26.82 -9.03 -18.12
C VAL A 304 26.61 -10.55 -18.15
N LEU A 305 26.06 -11.14 -17.09
CA LEU A 305 25.80 -12.58 -17.01
C LEU A 305 24.81 -13.05 -18.10
N VAL A 306 23.73 -12.30 -18.36
CA VAL A 306 22.77 -12.60 -19.44
C VAL A 306 23.37 -12.35 -20.82
N LEU A 307 24.14 -11.27 -21.01
CA LEU A 307 24.78 -10.98 -22.30
C LEU A 307 25.86 -12.01 -22.67
N VAL A 308 26.62 -12.52 -21.70
CA VAL A 308 27.62 -13.59 -21.91
C VAL A 308 26.94 -14.90 -22.30
N ASP A 309 25.87 -15.31 -21.61
CA ASP A 309 25.05 -16.48 -21.97
C ASP A 309 24.58 -16.42 -23.44
N VAL A 310 23.93 -15.31 -23.77
CA VAL A 310 23.42 -14.98 -25.11
C VAL A 310 24.53 -14.99 -26.16
N SER A 311 25.68 -14.38 -25.86
CA SER A 311 26.80 -14.31 -26.80
C SER A 311 27.41 -15.69 -27.06
N ILE A 312 27.42 -16.58 -26.05
CA ILE A 312 27.88 -17.97 -26.22
C ILE A 312 26.86 -18.79 -27.03
N ASP A 313 25.55 -18.60 -26.82
CA ASP A 313 24.51 -19.28 -27.62
C ASP A 313 24.58 -18.91 -29.12
N VAL A 314 24.87 -17.63 -29.41
CA VAL A 314 25.12 -17.14 -30.77
C VAL A 314 26.44 -17.67 -31.33
N ALA A 315 27.54 -17.56 -30.58
CA ALA A 315 28.88 -17.94 -31.04
C ALA A 315 29.03 -19.45 -31.30
N LEU A 316 28.27 -20.27 -30.59
CA LEU A 316 28.18 -21.73 -30.80
C LEU A 316 27.15 -22.12 -31.89
N GLY A 317 26.54 -21.15 -32.57
CA GLY A 317 25.53 -21.39 -33.62
C GLY A 317 24.28 -22.12 -33.15
N ARG A 318 23.96 -22.08 -31.84
CA ARG A 318 22.80 -22.79 -31.26
C ARG A 318 21.49 -22.08 -31.50
N GLN A 319 21.54 -20.76 -31.63
CA GLN A 319 20.38 -19.88 -31.72
C GLN A 319 20.68 -18.74 -32.69
N TYR A 320 19.67 -18.30 -33.45
CA TYR A 320 19.81 -17.13 -34.32
C TYR A 320 19.87 -15.85 -33.49
N THR A 321 20.75 -14.94 -33.87
CA THR A 321 20.91 -13.60 -33.28
C THR A 321 19.60 -12.83 -33.23
N ALA A 322 18.80 -12.87 -34.30
CA ALA A 322 17.46 -12.28 -34.32
C ALA A 322 16.53 -12.86 -33.23
N GLY A 323 16.44 -14.19 -33.10
CA GLY A 323 15.58 -14.85 -32.10
C GLY A 323 16.05 -14.64 -30.66
N VAL A 324 17.35 -14.43 -30.47
CA VAL A 324 17.99 -14.06 -29.21
C VAL A 324 17.70 -12.61 -28.83
N THR A 325 17.91 -11.66 -29.75
CA THR A 325 17.60 -10.24 -29.54
C THR A 325 16.11 -10.03 -29.27
N MET A 326 15.23 -10.68 -30.03
CA MET A 326 13.78 -10.64 -29.80
C MET A 326 13.41 -11.21 -28.42
N SER A 327 14.07 -12.26 -27.95
CA SER A 327 13.88 -12.78 -26.59
C SER A 327 14.24 -11.79 -25.49
N LEU A 328 15.37 -11.10 -25.61
CA LEU A 328 15.77 -10.09 -24.63
C LEU A 328 14.80 -8.90 -24.60
N VAL A 329 14.43 -8.40 -25.78
CA VAL A 329 13.46 -7.29 -25.92
C VAL A 329 12.09 -7.69 -25.38
N LEU A 330 11.57 -8.87 -25.73
CA LEU A 330 10.26 -9.34 -25.25
C LEU A 330 10.27 -9.66 -23.76
N ALA A 331 11.38 -10.15 -23.19
CA ALA A 331 11.51 -10.32 -21.74
C ALA A 331 11.40 -8.97 -21.01
N LEU A 332 12.13 -7.94 -21.47
CA LEU A 332 12.08 -6.59 -20.93
C LEU A 332 10.68 -5.97 -21.05
N LEU A 333 10.11 -5.97 -22.26
CA LEU A 333 8.77 -5.39 -22.52
C LEU A 333 7.67 -6.12 -21.72
N THR A 334 7.72 -7.45 -21.64
CA THR A 334 6.73 -8.23 -20.89
C THR A 334 6.86 -7.96 -19.39
N TYR A 335 8.07 -7.98 -18.83
CA TYR A 335 8.28 -7.72 -17.40
C TYR A 335 7.90 -6.29 -17.00
N GLN A 336 8.17 -5.31 -17.87
CA GLN A 336 7.86 -3.89 -17.65
C GLN A 336 6.40 -3.51 -17.99
N SER A 337 5.62 -4.41 -18.61
CA SER A 337 4.26 -4.12 -19.05
C SER A 337 3.34 -3.64 -17.90
N PRO A 338 2.72 -2.45 -18.00
CA PRO A 338 1.74 -1.97 -17.03
C PRO A 338 0.55 -2.93 -16.90
N ALA A 339 0.09 -3.48 -18.03
CA ALA A 339 -1.02 -4.43 -18.06
C ALA A 339 -0.69 -5.70 -17.27
N LEU A 340 0.54 -6.22 -17.37
CA LEU A 340 0.97 -7.38 -16.60
C LEU A 340 1.02 -7.08 -15.10
N ALA A 341 1.54 -5.90 -14.70
CA ALA A 341 1.56 -5.49 -13.30
C ALA A 341 0.16 -5.39 -12.70
N VAL A 342 -0.78 -4.74 -13.40
CA VAL A 342 -2.19 -4.64 -12.98
C VAL A 342 -2.86 -6.02 -12.96
N CYS A 343 -2.58 -6.89 -13.93
CA CYS A 343 -3.09 -8.27 -13.93
C CYS A 343 -2.56 -9.09 -12.75
N ALA A 344 -1.28 -8.95 -12.39
CA ALA A 344 -0.70 -9.60 -11.23
C ALA A 344 -1.40 -9.15 -9.93
N ASP A 345 -1.56 -7.84 -9.74
CA ASP A 345 -2.18 -7.30 -8.53
C ASP A 345 -3.69 -7.62 -8.45
N ARG A 346 -4.42 -7.58 -9.58
CA ARG A 346 -5.80 -8.06 -9.65
C ARG A 346 -5.91 -9.55 -9.30
N LEU A 347 -4.99 -10.39 -9.78
CA LEU A 347 -4.97 -11.82 -9.48
C LEU A 347 -4.71 -12.08 -7.99
N LEU A 348 -3.91 -11.25 -7.32
CA LEU A 348 -3.67 -11.32 -5.88
C LEU A 348 -4.91 -10.94 -5.06
N VAL A 349 -5.59 -9.85 -5.43
CA VAL A 349 -6.76 -9.32 -4.73
C VAL A 349 -8.01 -10.20 -4.92
N ARG A 350 -8.25 -10.74 -6.12
CA ARG A 350 -9.45 -11.52 -6.45
C ARG A 350 -9.59 -12.75 -5.55
N GLY A 351 -10.70 -12.87 -4.81
CA GLY A 351 -10.96 -14.01 -3.92
C GLY A 351 -10.32 -13.92 -2.53
N THR A 352 -9.85 -12.74 -2.11
CA THR A 352 -9.73 -12.44 -0.68
C THR A 352 -11.14 -12.25 -0.11
N PRO A 353 -11.57 -13.00 0.93
CA PRO A 353 -12.99 -13.05 1.33
C PRO A 353 -13.56 -11.70 1.79
N ALA A 354 -12.71 -10.77 2.26
CA ALA A 354 -13.09 -9.40 2.62
C ALA A 354 -13.80 -8.64 1.48
N LEU A 355 -13.49 -8.92 0.21
CA LEU A 355 -14.20 -8.33 -0.92
C LEU A 355 -15.61 -8.91 -1.09
N ASN A 356 -15.82 -10.19 -0.75
CA ASN A 356 -17.13 -10.82 -0.88
C ASN A 356 -18.08 -10.40 0.26
N THR A 357 -17.56 -10.17 1.47
CA THR A 357 -18.36 -9.55 2.55
C THR A 357 -18.71 -8.09 2.23
N LEU A 358 -17.77 -7.31 1.69
CA LEU A 358 -18.03 -5.92 1.26
C LEU A 358 -18.92 -5.79 0.02
N ALA A 359 -18.99 -6.80 -0.85
CA ALA A 359 -19.91 -6.81 -1.99
C ALA A 359 -21.33 -7.28 -1.63
N GLY A 360 -21.48 -8.06 -0.55
CA GLY A 360 -22.77 -8.59 -0.09
C GLY A 360 -23.43 -7.78 1.02
N GLN A 361 -22.67 -7.03 1.81
CA GLN A 361 -23.23 -6.02 2.72
C GLN A 361 -23.37 -4.71 1.94
N ALA A 362 -24.59 -4.19 1.84
CA ALA A 362 -24.84 -2.85 1.31
C ALA A 362 -23.86 -1.87 2.00
N PRO A 363 -23.11 -1.06 1.24
CA PRO A 363 -21.99 -0.31 1.79
C PRO A 363 -22.47 0.51 2.99
N PRO A 364 -21.85 0.34 4.18
CA PRO A 364 -22.26 1.11 5.35
C PRO A 364 -22.22 2.59 4.98
N LYS A 365 -23.29 3.31 5.33
CA LYS A 365 -23.56 4.69 4.87
C LYS A 365 -22.65 5.73 5.53
N GLU A 366 -21.47 5.29 5.96
CA GLU A 366 -20.50 6.00 6.77
C GLU A 366 -19.74 7.03 5.91
N THR A 367 -20.27 8.26 5.94
CA THR A 367 -19.48 9.47 6.17
C THR A 367 -18.06 9.50 5.58
N HIS A 368 -17.97 9.84 4.30
CA HIS A 368 -16.96 10.75 3.75
C HIS A 368 -15.46 10.48 4.05
N GLN A 369 -15.04 9.25 4.34
CA GLN A 369 -13.61 8.93 4.41
C GLN A 369 -13.02 8.78 3.00
N THR A 370 -12.41 9.86 2.54
CA THR A 370 -11.76 10.08 1.25
C THR A 370 -10.45 9.30 1.03
N GLU A 371 -10.09 8.35 1.90
CA GLU A 371 -8.80 7.64 1.82
C GLU A 371 -8.73 6.51 0.77
N ASP A 372 -9.87 5.99 0.30
CA ASP A 372 -9.88 4.75 -0.51
C ASP A 372 -9.87 4.97 -2.04
N THR A 373 -9.83 6.22 -2.51
CA THR A 373 -9.74 6.60 -3.94
C THR A 373 -8.31 6.54 -4.49
N SER A 374 -7.28 6.76 -3.66
CA SER A 374 -5.86 6.72 -4.05
C SER A 374 -5.29 5.29 -4.07
N ARG A 375 -5.95 4.34 -4.77
CA ARG A 375 -5.45 2.96 -4.88
C ARG A 375 -4.37 2.84 -5.95
N ASP A 376 -3.12 2.60 -5.50
CA ASP A 376 -2.01 2.13 -6.34
C ASP A 376 -2.49 0.89 -7.15
N LEU A 377 -2.64 1.02 -8.46
CA LEU A 377 -3.08 -0.06 -9.38
C LEU A 377 -1.99 -1.09 -9.67
N GLY A 378 -0.73 -0.70 -9.49
CA GLY A 378 0.43 -1.52 -9.78
C GLY A 378 1.74 -0.76 -9.63
N ASP A 379 2.86 -1.45 -9.85
CA ASP A 379 4.15 -0.80 -10.03
C ASP A 379 4.99 -1.46 -11.14
N ILE A 380 5.97 -0.73 -11.65
CA ILE A 380 6.86 -1.15 -12.74
C ILE A 380 8.29 -0.85 -12.33
N VAL A 381 9.21 -1.79 -12.53
CA VAL A 381 10.64 -1.57 -12.35
C VAL A 381 11.29 -1.50 -13.72
N VAL A 382 11.90 -0.35 -14.02
CA VAL A 382 12.73 -0.14 -15.21
C VAL A 382 14.20 -0.29 -14.76
N PRO A 383 14.95 -1.27 -15.29
CA PRO A 383 16.35 -1.49 -14.94
C PRO A 383 17.27 -0.50 -15.68
N PRO A 384 18.48 -0.22 -15.15
CA PRO A 384 19.42 0.72 -15.75
C PRO A 384 20.04 0.24 -17.07
N CYS A 385 19.92 -1.06 -17.40
CA CYS A 385 20.51 -1.66 -18.58
C CYS A 385 19.74 -1.43 -19.90
N CYS A 386 18.59 -0.76 -19.86
CA CYS A 386 17.84 -0.35 -21.05
C CYS A 386 18.51 0.84 -21.77
N LEU A 387 19.74 0.67 -22.28
CA LEU A 387 20.37 1.64 -23.19
C LEU A 387 19.47 1.84 -24.43
N PRO A 388 19.20 3.09 -24.89
CA PRO A 388 19.80 4.36 -24.46
C PRO A 388 19.10 5.07 -23.29
N PHE A 389 18.02 4.53 -22.74
CA PHE A 389 17.13 5.15 -21.74
C PHE A 389 17.66 5.12 -20.29
N CYS A 390 18.97 5.19 -20.06
CA CYS A 390 19.57 5.07 -18.72
C CYS A 390 19.07 6.10 -17.70
N GLY A 391 18.58 7.27 -18.14
CA GLY A 391 17.97 8.29 -17.28
C GLY A 391 16.57 7.93 -16.76
N PHE A 392 15.88 6.93 -17.33
CA PHE A 392 14.54 6.49 -16.92
C PHE A 392 14.58 5.20 -16.07
N HIS A 393 15.71 4.89 -15.44
CA HIS A 393 15.76 3.78 -14.48
C HIS A 393 14.94 4.16 -13.23
N GLY A 394 14.15 3.24 -12.68
CA GLY A 394 13.28 3.63 -11.57
C GLY A 394 12.29 2.57 -11.14
N ARG A 395 11.48 2.91 -10.14
CA ARG A 395 10.23 2.20 -9.82
C ARG A 395 9.09 3.19 -10.02
N TYR A 396 8.20 2.88 -10.95
CA TYR A 396 7.06 3.71 -11.29
C TYR A 396 5.80 3.11 -10.67
N PHE A 397 4.96 3.93 -10.07
CA PHE A 397 3.67 3.50 -9.54
C PHE A 397 2.56 3.84 -10.54
N LEU A 398 1.62 2.91 -10.71
CA LEU A 398 0.46 3.07 -11.59
C LEU A 398 -0.71 3.56 -10.74
N TYR A 399 -1.29 4.70 -11.12
CA TYR A 399 -2.47 5.28 -10.48
C TYR A 399 -3.67 5.18 -11.42
N SER A 400 -4.87 5.09 -10.85
CA SER A 400 -6.13 5.19 -11.61
C SER A 400 -6.45 6.62 -12.02
N GLN A 401 -6.06 7.59 -11.19
CA GLN A 401 -6.17 9.02 -11.48
C GLN A 401 -5.06 9.48 -12.44
N PRO A 402 -5.31 10.51 -13.27
CA PRO A 402 -4.27 11.14 -14.07
C PRO A 402 -3.15 11.70 -13.17
N ALA A 403 -1.91 11.61 -13.65
CA ALA A 403 -0.73 11.98 -12.87
C ALA A 403 -0.79 13.41 -12.31
N SER A 404 -1.36 14.35 -13.05
CA SER A 404 -1.53 15.75 -12.61
C SER A 404 -2.49 15.91 -11.43
N GLU A 405 -3.57 15.12 -11.36
CA GLU A 405 -4.51 15.14 -10.23
C GLU A 405 -3.85 14.50 -8.99
N LYS A 406 -3.17 13.36 -9.17
CA LYS A 406 -2.42 12.70 -8.10
C LYS A 406 -1.27 13.57 -7.58
N GLU A 407 -0.59 14.31 -8.45
CA GLU A 407 0.46 15.27 -8.09
C GLU A 407 -0.12 16.48 -7.35
N GLN A 408 -1.25 17.04 -7.80
CA GLN A 408 -1.96 18.10 -7.06
C GLN A 408 -2.42 17.62 -5.67
N GLU A 409 -2.93 16.40 -5.55
CA GLU A 409 -3.33 15.80 -4.28
C GLU A 409 -2.12 15.59 -3.35
N LEU A 410 -0.99 15.10 -3.88
CA LEU A 410 0.26 14.95 -3.11
C LEU A 410 0.87 16.30 -2.70
N LEU A 411 0.75 17.34 -3.54
CA LEU A 411 1.18 18.70 -3.20
C LEU A 411 0.28 19.30 -2.11
N ALA A 412 -1.04 19.14 -2.22
CA ALA A 412 -1.99 19.55 -1.19
C ALA A 412 -1.77 18.80 0.13
N GLN A 413 -1.46 17.49 0.08
CA GLN A 413 -1.13 16.70 1.25
C GLN A 413 0.17 17.18 1.92
N ARG A 414 1.22 17.47 1.14
CA ARG A 414 2.46 18.07 1.67
C ARG A 414 2.23 19.45 2.29
N GLN A 415 1.39 20.28 1.67
CA GLN A 415 1.01 21.59 2.22
C GLN A 415 0.27 21.44 3.55
N ALA A 416 -0.75 20.58 3.62
CA ALA A 416 -1.47 20.29 4.86
C ALA A 416 -0.57 19.70 5.96
N GLN A 417 0.43 18.86 5.60
CA GLN A 417 1.43 18.36 6.56
C GLN A 417 2.36 19.48 7.05
N ALA A 418 2.85 20.34 6.16
CA ALA A 418 3.67 21.49 6.55
C ALA A 418 2.91 22.48 7.45
N GLU A 419 1.61 22.69 7.19
CA GLU A 419 0.72 23.48 8.05
C GLU A 419 0.53 22.82 9.43
N LEU A 420 0.31 21.50 9.49
CA LEU A 420 0.21 20.78 10.77
C LEU A 420 1.52 20.83 11.57
N GLU A 421 2.67 20.66 10.92
CA GLU A 421 3.98 20.85 11.57
C GLU A 421 4.19 22.28 12.06
N GLN A 422 3.76 23.29 11.30
CA GLN A 422 3.83 24.68 11.72
C GLN A 422 2.94 24.89 12.95
N LEU A 423 1.70 24.39 12.95
CA LEU A 423 0.80 24.45 14.10
C LEU A 423 1.37 23.73 15.32
N GLN A 424 2.04 22.59 15.16
CA GLN A 424 2.75 21.91 16.25
C GLN A 424 3.92 22.75 16.79
N LYS A 425 4.74 23.33 15.92
CA LYS A 425 5.84 24.24 16.31
C LYS A 425 5.31 25.50 17.01
N GLU A 426 4.17 26.02 16.59
CA GLU A 426 3.47 27.13 17.24
C GLU A 426 2.92 26.72 18.62
N GLN A 427 2.27 25.55 18.74
CA GLN A 427 1.82 24.98 20.03
C GLN A 427 2.97 24.72 21.00
N GLU A 428 4.11 24.19 20.53
CA GLU A 428 5.32 24.09 21.35
C GLU A 428 5.82 25.46 21.81
N SER A 429 5.81 26.46 20.92
CA SER A 429 6.28 27.81 21.24
C SER A 429 5.38 28.51 22.26
N THR A 430 4.05 28.35 22.16
CA THR A 430 3.10 28.91 23.13
C THR A 430 3.17 28.17 24.46
N THR A 431 3.32 26.84 24.45
CA THR A 431 3.55 26.05 25.67
C THR A 431 4.83 26.48 26.40
N ARG A 432 5.94 26.70 25.67
CA ARG A 432 7.19 27.22 26.26
C ARG A 432 7.00 28.61 26.86
N ARG A 433 6.27 29.51 26.19
CA ARG A 433 5.95 30.85 26.73
C ARG A 433 5.05 30.80 27.95
N LEU A 434 4.10 29.88 28.01
CA LEU A 434 3.24 29.68 29.19
C LEU A 434 4.07 29.21 30.39
N LEU A 435 4.95 28.22 30.21
CA LEU A 435 5.86 27.74 31.26
C LEU A 435 6.84 28.84 31.72
N GLU A 436 7.30 29.70 30.81
CA GLU A 436 8.12 30.87 31.16
C GLU A 436 7.35 31.90 31.99
N LEU A 437 6.09 32.20 31.63
CA LEU A 437 5.23 33.09 32.40
C LEU A 437 4.82 32.51 33.76
N GLU A 438 4.59 31.20 33.84
CA GLU A 438 4.32 30.48 35.09
C GLU A 438 5.52 30.56 36.04
N ALA A 439 6.74 30.26 35.54
CA ALA A 439 7.97 30.43 36.31
C ALA A 439 8.22 31.91 36.74
N GLN A 440 7.83 32.89 35.92
CA GLN A 440 7.86 34.30 36.31
C GLN A 440 6.86 34.60 37.43
N LEU A 441 5.63 34.10 37.36
CA LEU A 441 4.61 34.22 38.42
C LEU A 441 5.06 33.56 39.72
N GLU A 442 5.59 32.34 39.68
CA GLU A 442 6.16 31.66 40.84
C GLU A 442 7.31 32.49 41.45
N SER A 443 8.19 33.08 40.64
CA SER A 443 9.27 33.94 41.13
C SER A 443 8.75 35.22 41.81
N LEU A 444 7.61 35.76 41.37
CA LEU A 444 6.96 36.90 41.98
C LEU A 444 6.25 36.52 43.28
N HIS A 445 5.55 35.38 43.31
CA HIS A 445 4.94 34.84 44.52
C HIS A 445 5.99 34.52 45.59
N ALA A 446 7.13 33.93 45.21
CA ALA A 446 8.25 33.69 46.13
C ALA A 446 8.77 35.01 46.75
N ARG A 447 9.01 36.05 45.93
CA ARG A 447 9.41 37.38 46.41
C ARG A 447 8.35 38.08 47.27
N GLN A 448 7.07 37.85 47.00
CA GLN A 448 5.97 38.37 47.83
C GLN A 448 5.91 37.62 49.17
N ALA A 449 6.07 36.29 49.17
CA ALA A 449 6.14 35.49 50.37
C ALA A 449 7.35 35.83 51.26
N GLU A 450 8.52 36.11 50.65
CA GLU A 450 9.69 36.63 51.37
C GLU A 450 9.38 37.96 52.05
N ARG A 451 8.80 38.94 51.33
CA ARG A 451 8.39 40.23 51.91
C ARG A 451 7.36 40.08 53.03
N ALA A 452 6.33 39.27 52.82
CA ALA A 452 5.30 38.97 53.81
C ALA A 452 5.84 38.21 55.03
N ALA A 453 6.99 37.53 54.92
CA ALA A 453 7.71 36.92 56.03
C ALA A 453 8.74 37.87 56.72
N GLU A 454 9.03 39.02 56.10
CA GLU A 454 9.86 40.09 56.68
C GLU A 454 9.01 41.15 57.41
N GLU A 455 7.84 41.52 56.89
CA GLU A 455 6.90 42.45 57.54
C GLU A 455 6.59 42.12 59.01
N PRO A 456 6.26 40.87 59.42
CA PRO A 456 6.01 40.54 60.82
C PRO A 456 7.24 40.72 61.71
N LYS A 457 8.47 40.58 61.19
CA LYS A 457 9.70 40.78 61.99
C LYS A 457 9.89 42.26 62.35
N ILE A 458 9.58 43.15 61.40
CA ILE A 458 9.63 44.61 61.61
C ILE A 458 8.52 45.04 62.59
N PHE A 459 7.33 44.44 62.48
CA PHE A 459 6.22 44.71 63.39
C PHE A 459 6.47 44.17 64.81
N GLU A 460 7.07 42.98 64.92
CA GLU A 460 7.41 42.33 66.19
C GLU A 460 8.55 43.05 66.94
N GLU A 461 9.51 43.67 66.23
CA GLU A 461 10.49 44.59 66.85
C GLU A 461 9.85 45.87 67.40
N GLN A 462 8.79 46.40 66.76
CA GLN A 462 8.07 47.58 67.27
C GLN A 462 7.08 47.26 68.42
N LEU A 463 6.61 46.02 68.54
CA LEU A 463 5.64 45.58 69.55
C LEU A 463 6.23 45.06 70.87
N GLN A 464 7.54 45.25 71.12
CA GLN A 464 8.18 44.88 72.40
C GLN A 464 7.95 45.89 73.55
N ALA A 465 7.05 46.87 73.40
CA ALA A 465 6.91 48.00 74.32
C ALA A 465 5.53 48.19 74.99
N THR A 466 4.74 47.12 75.21
CA THR A 466 3.66 47.15 76.21
C THR A 466 3.34 45.77 76.79
N SER A 467 3.67 45.57 78.07
CA SER A 467 3.24 44.40 78.84
C SER A 467 1.85 44.65 79.41
N LEU A 468 0.86 43.86 78.99
CA LEU A 468 -0.52 43.91 79.50
C LEU A 468 -0.86 42.60 80.22
N VAL A 469 -0.46 42.54 81.49
CA VAL A 469 -1.16 41.73 82.50
C VAL A 469 -1.65 42.66 83.60
N ASN A 470 -2.88 42.40 84.03
CA ASN A 470 -3.81 43.27 84.73
C ASN A 470 -4.55 44.25 83.81
N ILE A 471 -5.88 44.14 83.90
CA ILE A 471 -6.90 45.15 83.61
C ILE A 471 -6.57 46.09 82.44
N TRP A 472 -7.09 45.77 81.26
CA TRP A 472 -7.13 46.72 80.17
C TRP A 472 -8.14 47.81 80.50
N PHE A 473 -7.73 49.07 80.35
CA PHE A 473 -8.59 50.24 80.38
C PHE A 473 -8.57 50.90 79.01
N GLY A 474 -9.74 51.18 78.46
CA GLY A 474 -9.91 51.92 77.23
C GLY A 474 -11.00 52.97 77.35
N ARG A 475 -11.22 53.67 76.24
CA ARG A 475 -12.44 54.43 76.03
C ARG A 475 -13.07 53.96 74.71
N ASN A 476 -14.38 53.82 74.71
CA ASN A 476 -15.12 53.54 73.48
C ASN A 476 -15.14 54.80 72.58
N GLU A 477 -15.70 54.67 71.37
CA GLU A 477 -15.78 55.79 70.40
C GLU A 477 -16.64 56.96 70.92
N GLU A 478 -17.52 56.72 71.90
CA GLU A 478 -18.33 57.73 72.59
C GLU A 478 -17.57 58.42 73.75
N GLY A 479 -16.31 58.03 74.02
CA GLY A 479 -15.44 58.58 75.06
C GLY A 479 -15.68 58.05 76.47
N GLN A 480 -16.57 57.07 76.64
CA GLN A 480 -16.91 56.44 77.92
C GLN A 480 -15.81 55.45 78.35
N GLU A 481 -15.57 55.33 79.65
CA GLU A 481 -14.51 54.46 80.17
C GLU A 481 -14.93 53.00 80.22
N GLU A 482 -14.04 52.14 79.73
CA GLU A 482 -14.25 50.71 79.55
C GLU A 482 -13.13 49.93 80.23
N GLN A 483 -13.47 48.85 80.92
CA GLN A 483 -12.53 48.04 81.68
C GLN A 483 -12.72 46.54 81.38
N LEU A 484 -11.63 45.87 81.01
CA LEU A 484 -11.56 44.43 80.72
C LEU A 484 -10.58 43.72 81.65
N GLU A 485 -11.12 42.84 82.51
CA GLU A 485 -10.36 42.02 83.47
C GLU A 485 -10.36 40.54 83.03
N LEU A 486 -9.26 40.07 82.43
CA LEU A 486 -9.07 38.66 82.07
C LEU A 486 -8.64 37.86 83.31
N ARG A 487 -9.44 36.85 83.68
CA ARG A 487 -9.19 35.96 84.82
C ARG A 487 -8.40 34.70 84.41
N PRO A 488 -7.60 34.09 85.32
CA PRO A 488 -6.78 32.91 84.99
C PRO A 488 -7.55 31.69 84.48
N ASN A 489 -8.86 31.59 84.76
CA ASN A 489 -9.70 30.47 84.35
C ASN A 489 -10.28 30.58 82.93
N GLY A 490 -9.76 31.50 82.10
CA GLY A 490 -10.24 31.79 80.75
C GLY A 490 -11.58 32.53 80.71
N GLY A 491 -12.06 33.04 81.85
CA GLY A 491 -13.15 34.00 81.92
C GLY A 491 -12.63 35.43 81.82
N PHE A 492 -13.43 36.37 81.32
CA PHE A 492 -13.16 37.80 81.45
C PHE A 492 -14.39 38.56 81.95
N VAL A 493 -14.14 39.62 82.68
CA VAL A 493 -15.15 40.60 83.10
C VAL A 493 -15.00 41.81 82.21
N HIS A 494 -16.09 42.28 81.63
CA HIS A 494 -16.16 43.57 80.97
C HIS A 494 -17.10 44.49 81.76
N SER A 495 -16.64 45.69 82.10
CA SER A 495 -17.43 46.75 82.73
C SER A 495 -17.30 48.06 81.95
N LEU A 496 -18.43 48.62 81.52
CA LEU A 496 -18.56 49.88 80.79
C LEU A 496 -19.27 50.90 81.67
N VAL A 497 -18.72 52.11 81.76
CA VAL A 497 -19.22 53.18 82.64
C VAL A 497 -19.82 54.31 81.78
N HIS A 498 -21.15 54.40 81.78
CA HIS A 498 -21.87 55.48 81.11
C HIS A 498 -22.09 56.68 82.05
N GLU A 499 -21.56 57.85 81.69
CA GLU A 499 -22.00 59.13 82.27
C GLU A 499 -23.26 59.61 81.53
N ASP A 500 -24.42 59.42 82.16
CA ASP A 500 -25.71 59.82 81.57
C ASP A 500 -25.97 61.30 81.92
N GLN A 501 -25.65 62.20 81.00
CA GLN A 501 -25.67 63.65 81.21
C GLN A 501 -27.11 64.22 81.13
N GLN A 502 -27.94 63.90 82.12
CA GLN A 502 -29.28 64.49 82.23
C GLN A 502 -29.21 65.98 82.56
N SER A 503 -30.08 66.75 81.89
CA SER A 503 -30.19 68.21 81.97
C SER A 503 -30.70 68.68 83.35
N GLY A 504 -29.82 68.70 84.36
CA GLY A 504 -30.09 69.34 85.66
C GLY A 504 -29.21 68.83 86.81
N ASP A 505 -27.99 69.36 86.94
CA ASP A 505 -27.11 69.37 88.13
C ASP A 505 -26.81 68.04 88.89
N GLN A 506 -27.28 66.90 88.41
CA GLN A 506 -26.92 65.57 88.91
C GLN A 506 -26.50 64.66 87.77
N VAL A 507 -25.20 64.35 87.71
CA VAL A 507 -24.65 63.30 86.83
C VAL A 507 -24.98 61.94 87.44
N SER A 508 -25.76 61.13 86.74
CA SER A 508 -25.98 59.74 87.13
C SER A 508 -25.07 58.81 86.35
N VAL A 509 -24.12 58.18 87.04
CA VAL A 509 -23.24 57.16 86.46
C VAL A 509 -23.99 55.82 86.43
N LYS A 510 -24.04 55.17 85.26
CA LYS A 510 -24.59 53.83 85.07
C LYS A 510 -23.48 52.87 84.64
N GLU A 511 -23.17 51.90 85.49
CA GLU A 511 -22.22 50.83 85.19
C GLU A 511 -22.95 49.62 84.60
N CYS A 512 -22.50 49.13 83.45
CA CYS A 512 -22.94 47.88 82.85
C CYS A 512 -21.79 46.85 82.92
N ARG A 513 -22.00 45.74 83.63
CA ARG A 513 -20.98 44.71 83.87
C ARG A 513 -21.46 43.33 83.41
N GLY A 514 -20.62 42.63 82.65
CA GLY A 514 -20.86 41.26 82.18
C GLY A 514 -19.65 40.34 82.42
N GLU A 515 -19.92 39.08 82.72
CA GLU A 515 -18.89 38.03 82.78
C GLU A 515 -19.01 37.10 81.57
N TRP A 516 -17.88 36.78 80.96
CA TRP A 516 -17.76 36.01 79.72
C TRP A 516 -16.73 34.88 79.89
N LYS A 517 -16.79 33.84 79.05
CA LYS A 517 -15.83 32.73 79.10
C LYS A 517 -15.40 32.29 77.71
N VAL A 518 -14.10 32.16 77.50
CA VAL A 518 -13.50 31.69 76.25
C VAL A 518 -13.58 30.16 76.19
N HIS A 519 -14.09 29.64 75.08
CA HIS A 519 -14.17 28.20 74.80
C HIS A 519 -13.22 27.83 73.65
N ARG A 520 -12.51 26.71 73.79
CA ARG A 520 -11.51 26.25 72.81
C ARG A 520 -12.19 25.63 71.57
N VAL A 521 -12.38 26.43 70.53
CA VAL A 521 -12.92 25.97 69.24
C VAL A 521 -11.84 25.17 68.50
N LYS A 522 -12.13 23.90 68.12
CA LYS A 522 -11.16 23.01 67.46
C LYS A 522 -11.04 23.18 65.95
N HIS A 523 -12.04 23.77 65.31
CA HIS A 523 -12.09 24.00 63.86
C HIS A 523 -12.65 25.40 63.60
N LEU A 524 -11.82 26.29 63.06
CA LEU A 524 -12.27 27.56 62.50
C LEU A 524 -12.73 27.30 61.05
N GLY A 525 -13.89 27.86 60.69
CA GLY A 525 -14.39 27.84 59.32
C GLY A 525 -13.56 28.74 58.39
N ALA A 526 -13.89 28.74 57.10
CA ALA A 526 -13.07 29.33 56.03
C ALA A 526 -12.94 30.88 56.02
N ASP A 527 -13.45 31.57 57.04
CA ASP A 527 -13.63 33.03 57.07
C ASP A 527 -12.53 33.78 57.85
N LEU A 528 -11.31 33.22 57.92
CA LEU A 528 -10.18 33.76 58.72
C LEU A 528 -9.66 35.14 58.27
N ASN A 529 -10.10 35.66 57.13
CA ASN A 529 -9.67 36.94 56.53
C ASN A 529 -10.85 37.90 56.29
N ALA A 530 -11.95 37.79 57.04
CA ALA A 530 -13.07 38.72 56.92
C ALA A 530 -12.67 40.14 57.35
N GLU A 531 -13.02 41.14 56.54
CA GLU A 531 -12.67 42.54 56.76
C GLU A 531 -13.42 43.10 57.99
N GLY A 532 -12.78 43.02 59.17
CA GLY A 532 -13.33 43.43 60.46
C GLY A 532 -12.86 42.59 61.65
N ASP A 533 -12.33 41.39 61.41
CA ASP A 533 -11.84 40.49 62.46
C ASP A 533 -10.59 41.06 63.17
N ARG A 534 -10.50 40.86 64.49
CA ARG A 534 -9.41 41.38 65.35
C ARG A 534 -8.73 40.23 66.09
N GLU A 535 -7.44 40.01 65.84
CA GLU A 535 -6.61 39.10 66.63
C GLU A 535 -6.00 39.83 67.83
N ILE A 536 -6.18 39.27 69.03
CA ILE A 536 -5.62 39.76 70.29
C ILE A 536 -4.58 38.75 70.77
N GLU A 537 -3.31 39.10 70.73
CA GLU A 537 -2.21 38.26 71.24
C GLU A 537 -1.99 38.51 72.74
N LEU A 538 -2.01 37.43 73.54
CA LEU A 538 -1.99 37.47 75.00
C LEU A 538 -0.60 37.09 75.53
N LYS A 539 0.28 38.09 75.72
CA LYS A 539 1.67 37.87 76.15
C LYS A 539 1.77 37.63 77.67
N VAL A 540 2.17 36.42 78.07
CA VAL A 540 2.39 36.04 79.48
C VAL A 540 3.76 36.54 79.98
N PRO A 541 3.82 37.28 81.10
CA PRO A 541 5.08 37.80 81.64
C PRO A 541 5.83 36.77 82.49
N SER A 542 6.88 36.19 81.91
CA SER A 542 8.04 35.52 82.54
C SER A 542 7.82 34.28 83.45
N SER A 543 8.53 33.21 83.06
CA SER A 543 9.03 32.00 83.77
C SER A 543 8.24 31.26 84.86
N ASP A 544 7.50 31.92 85.76
CA ASP A 544 6.91 31.29 86.96
C ASP A 544 5.36 31.26 86.98
N ALA A 545 4.71 31.80 85.94
CA ALA A 545 3.25 31.72 85.77
C ALA A 545 2.83 30.44 85.01
N GLU A 546 1.67 29.87 85.38
CA GLU A 546 1.06 28.78 84.60
C GLU A 546 0.81 29.23 83.15
N PRO A 547 1.02 28.34 82.15
CA PRO A 547 0.89 28.71 80.73
C PRO A 547 -0.54 29.16 80.41
N ALA A 548 -0.67 30.21 79.61
CA ALA A 548 -1.96 30.67 79.13
C ALA A 548 -2.72 29.56 78.38
N ILE A 549 -4.04 29.52 78.55
CA ILE A 549 -4.90 28.50 77.94
C ILE A 549 -4.92 28.64 76.40
N VAL A 550 -4.68 29.86 75.90
CA VAL A 550 -4.54 30.25 74.49
C VAL A 550 -3.61 31.46 74.40
N ASP A 551 -2.66 31.44 73.45
CA ASP A 551 -1.72 32.54 73.20
C ASP A 551 -2.36 33.69 72.39
N ARG A 552 -3.43 33.38 71.65
CA ARG A 552 -4.14 34.28 70.73
C ARG A 552 -5.66 34.09 70.84
N LEU A 553 -6.38 35.21 70.79
CA LEU A 553 -7.85 35.28 70.78
C LEU A 553 -8.30 36.05 69.54
N VAL A 554 -8.92 35.37 68.58
CA VAL A 554 -9.54 36.02 67.41
C VAL A 554 -10.98 36.38 67.76
N VAL A 555 -11.34 37.64 67.57
CA VAL A 555 -12.70 38.18 67.72
C VAL A 555 -13.24 38.51 66.33
N CYS A 556 -14.27 37.78 65.90
CA CYS A 556 -14.81 37.88 64.54
C CYS A 556 -16.04 38.79 64.44
N GLY A 557 -16.18 39.49 63.31
CA GLY A 557 -17.47 39.88 62.76
C GLY A 557 -17.74 41.37 62.49
N THR A 558 -18.48 41.64 61.41
CA THR A 558 -19.07 42.94 61.07
C THR A 558 -20.60 42.90 61.13
N ALA A 559 -21.19 43.66 62.07
CA ALA A 559 -22.64 43.93 62.10
C ALA A 559 -22.92 45.27 62.81
N PRO A 560 -23.44 46.32 62.13
CA PRO A 560 -23.45 47.70 62.64
C PRO A 560 -24.63 48.01 63.58
N GLY A 561 -24.99 47.09 64.48
CA GLY A 561 -26.28 47.13 65.21
C GLY A 561 -26.22 47.03 66.73
N VAL A 562 -25.03 46.93 67.35
CA VAL A 562 -24.89 46.80 68.82
C VAL A 562 -23.80 47.75 69.32
N ASN A 563 -24.18 48.74 70.13
CA ASN A 563 -23.24 49.70 70.70
C ASN A 563 -22.28 49.06 71.70
N GLY A 564 -21.09 49.64 71.82
CA GLY A 564 -20.08 49.29 72.84
C GLY A 564 -19.05 48.26 72.38
N PHE A 565 -19.46 47.16 71.75
CA PHE A 565 -18.55 46.12 71.23
C PHE A 565 -18.91 45.75 69.80
N GLN A 566 -18.02 46.03 68.84
CA GLN A 566 -18.09 45.47 67.47
C GLN A 566 -17.58 44.01 67.46
N GLY A 567 -18.16 43.16 68.32
CA GLY A 567 -17.82 41.75 68.45
C GLY A 567 -18.99 40.97 69.03
N ALA A 568 -19.78 40.35 68.17
CA ALA A 568 -20.98 39.62 68.57
C ALA A 568 -20.71 38.12 68.74
N ALA A 569 -20.66 37.68 70.00
CA ALA A 569 -20.98 36.34 70.51
C ALA A 569 -20.51 35.10 69.70
N CYS A 570 -19.61 34.32 70.33
CA CYS A 570 -19.47 32.89 70.04
C CYS A 570 -20.85 32.20 69.98
N ARG A 571 -21.08 31.34 68.98
CA ARG A 571 -22.33 30.57 68.84
C ARG A 571 -22.63 29.76 70.11
N LEU A 572 -23.60 30.22 70.88
CA LEU A 572 -24.17 29.48 72.01
C LEU A 572 -25.20 28.47 71.47
N TYR A 573 -24.89 27.17 71.58
CA TYR A 573 -25.87 26.12 71.39
C TYR A 573 -26.39 25.66 72.76
N PRO A 574 -27.72 25.61 73.00
CA PRO A 574 -28.25 24.96 74.19
C PRO A 574 -27.98 23.45 74.13
N GLU A 575 -27.68 22.85 75.27
CA GLU A 575 -27.51 21.40 75.40
C GLU A 575 -28.79 20.63 74.98
N ASN A 576 -28.56 19.45 74.40
CA ASN A 576 -29.51 18.43 73.93
C ASN A 576 -29.97 18.54 72.47
N TYR A 577 -29.28 17.83 71.57
CA TYR A 577 -29.93 16.97 70.57
C TYR A 577 -28.99 15.83 70.14
N HIS A 578 -29.23 14.62 70.66
CA HIS A 578 -28.79 13.39 70.00
C HIS A 578 -29.80 13.05 68.89
N THR A 579 -29.33 12.83 67.67
CA THR A 579 -30.07 12.10 66.63
C THR A 579 -29.14 11.10 65.91
N PRO A 580 -29.68 9.96 65.43
CA PRO A 580 -28.88 8.78 65.13
C PRO A 580 -28.44 8.67 63.66
N SER A 581 -27.51 7.74 63.42
CA SER A 581 -27.05 7.36 62.08
C SER A 581 -28.20 6.85 61.19
N LYS A 582 -28.33 7.47 60.01
CA LYS A 582 -29.34 7.14 59.00
C LYS A 582 -28.85 5.97 58.13
N PRO A 583 -29.66 4.93 57.86
CA PRO A 583 -29.23 3.81 57.02
C PRO A 583 -29.11 4.20 55.54
N ARG A 584 -28.17 3.53 54.85
CA ARG A 584 -27.83 3.74 53.44
C ARG A 584 -29.04 3.49 52.54
N ALA A 585 -29.53 4.52 51.87
CA ALA A 585 -30.62 4.41 50.89
C ALA A 585 -30.13 3.71 49.61
N ALA A 586 -31.05 3.06 48.90
CA ALA A 586 -30.78 2.52 47.57
C ALA A 586 -30.44 3.66 46.58
N PRO A 587 -29.59 3.41 45.56
CA PRO A 587 -29.26 4.43 44.56
C PRO A 587 -30.53 4.93 43.84
N PRO A 588 -30.60 6.22 43.50
CA PRO A 588 -31.73 6.76 42.75
C PRO A 588 -31.84 6.08 41.38
N ALA A 589 -33.06 5.88 40.90
CA ALA A 589 -33.29 5.44 39.53
C ALA A 589 -32.82 6.53 38.54
N PRO A 590 -32.26 6.16 37.37
CA PRO A 590 -31.88 7.14 36.36
C PRO A 590 -33.08 7.97 35.91
N SER A 591 -32.87 9.25 35.61
CA SER A 591 -33.95 10.15 35.21
C SER A 591 -34.44 9.84 33.80
N ALA A 592 -35.71 10.16 33.52
CA ALA A 592 -36.29 9.96 32.19
C ALA A 592 -35.52 10.71 31.10
N GLU A 593 -34.99 11.89 31.42
CA GLU A 593 -34.16 12.72 30.54
C GLU A 593 -32.84 12.02 30.16
N GLU A 594 -32.16 11.37 31.11
CA GLU A 594 -30.92 10.61 30.84
C GLU A 594 -31.19 9.42 29.90
N LEU A 595 -32.30 8.72 30.12
CA LEU A 595 -32.71 7.59 29.29
C LEU A 595 -33.12 8.05 27.89
N GLN A 596 -33.77 9.21 27.78
CA GLN A 596 -34.12 9.82 26.49
C GLN A 596 -32.85 10.22 25.73
N VAL A 597 -31.95 11.01 26.33
CA VAL A 597 -30.68 11.41 25.71
C VAL A 597 -29.86 10.19 25.28
N LEU A 598 -29.75 9.14 26.12
CA LEU A 598 -29.00 7.94 25.75
C LEU A 598 -29.69 7.16 24.60
N SER A 599 -31.02 7.10 24.57
CA SER A 599 -31.76 6.45 23.47
C SER A 599 -31.69 7.23 22.15
N GLU A 600 -31.75 8.57 22.19
CA GLU A 600 -31.60 9.44 21.02
C GLU A 600 -30.16 9.39 20.48
N THR A 601 -29.16 9.31 21.36
CA THR A 601 -27.73 9.26 20.98
C THR A 601 -27.33 7.89 20.42
N THR A 602 -27.89 6.79 20.94
CA THR A 602 -27.43 5.43 20.59
C THR A 602 -28.40 4.63 19.70
N GLY A 603 -29.65 5.08 19.56
CA GLY A 603 -30.70 4.37 18.82
C GLY A 603 -31.26 3.12 19.51
N PHE A 604 -30.77 2.74 20.70
CA PHE A 604 -31.29 1.60 21.46
C PHE A 604 -32.55 1.95 22.26
N SER A 605 -33.38 0.94 22.56
CA SER A 605 -34.58 1.14 23.37
C SER A 605 -34.25 1.69 24.77
N THR A 606 -35.17 2.47 25.32
CA THR A 606 -35.03 3.07 26.66
C THR A 606 -34.82 2.03 27.76
N GLU A 607 -35.38 0.82 27.60
CA GLU A 607 -35.14 -0.32 28.50
C GLU A 607 -33.69 -0.82 28.47
N ARG A 608 -33.10 -0.97 27.27
CA ARG A 608 -31.70 -1.40 27.10
C ARG A 608 -30.74 -0.31 27.59
N CYS A 609 -31.04 0.95 27.28
CA CYS A 609 -30.36 2.12 27.83
C CYS A 609 -30.39 2.13 29.37
N ALA A 610 -31.56 1.90 29.97
CA ALA A 610 -31.72 1.84 31.42
C ALA A 610 -30.99 0.65 32.07
N ALA A 611 -30.81 -0.46 31.35
CA ALA A 611 -30.01 -1.60 31.83
C ALA A 611 -28.52 -1.26 31.84
N SER A 612 -27.97 -0.74 30.73
CA SER A 612 -26.55 -0.35 30.62
C SER A 612 -26.19 0.72 31.65
N LEU A 613 -26.97 1.80 31.75
CA LEU A 613 -26.71 2.91 32.67
C LEU A 613 -26.73 2.47 34.15
N ARG A 614 -27.67 1.58 34.54
CA ARG A 614 -27.67 0.98 35.89
C ARG A 614 -26.43 0.11 36.15
N ALA A 615 -25.95 -0.62 35.15
CA ALA A 615 -24.76 -1.46 35.28
C ALA A 615 -23.47 -0.62 35.43
N VAL A 616 -23.37 0.53 34.74
CA VAL A 616 -22.27 1.49 34.90
C VAL A 616 -22.31 2.19 36.26
N ILE A 617 -23.48 2.68 36.70
CA ILE A 617 -23.66 3.29 38.03
C ILE A 617 -23.33 2.31 39.16
N GLY A 618 -23.66 1.02 38.99
CA GLY A 618 -23.28 -0.03 39.95
C GLY A 618 -21.77 -0.27 40.06
N ALA A 619 -21.02 -0.11 38.96
CA ALA A 619 -19.57 -0.31 38.91
C ALA A 619 -18.79 0.86 39.53
N ASN A 620 -19.19 2.11 39.27
CA ASN A 620 -18.43 3.31 39.68
C ASN A 620 -18.69 3.81 41.12
N SER A 621 -19.19 2.97 42.02
CA SER A 621 -19.63 3.38 43.38
C SER A 621 -18.52 3.76 44.39
N GLN A 622 -17.30 4.06 43.91
CA GLN A 622 -16.13 4.45 44.73
C GLN A 622 -15.42 5.74 44.28
N SER A 623 -15.85 6.42 43.21
CA SER A 623 -15.32 7.74 42.83
C SER A 623 -16.36 8.81 43.12
N ASP A 624 -16.17 9.58 44.19
CA ASP A 624 -16.87 10.86 44.34
C ASP A 624 -16.45 11.78 43.17
N GLU A 625 -17.43 12.46 42.57
CA GLU A 625 -17.29 13.35 41.40
C GLU A 625 -16.81 12.74 40.06
N SER A 626 -17.29 11.53 39.71
CA SER A 626 -17.35 11.17 38.27
C SER A 626 -18.42 12.02 37.57
N SER A 627 -18.03 12.74 36.51
CA SER A 627 -18.93 13.68 35.83
C SER A 627 -20.11 12.95 35.16
N ARG A 628 -21.30 13.57 35.21
CA ARG A 628 -22.55 12.97 34.71
C ARG A 628 -22.49 12.61 33.21
N ALA A 629 -21.68 13.35 32.44
CA ALA A 629 -21.39 13.05 31.04
C ALA A 629 -20.58 11.75 30.86
N ALA A 630 -19.55 11.51 31.67
CA ALA A 630 -18.72 10.31 31.59
C ALA A 630 -19.51 9.02 31.89
N LEU A 631 -20.53 9.09 32.76
CA LEU A 631 -21.43 7.96 33.01
C LEU A 631 -22.33 7.64 31.81
N LEU A 632 -22.80 8.65 31.07
CA LEU A 632 -23.57 8.46 29.84
C LEU A 632 -22.69 7.93 28.71
N GLU A 633 -21.48 8.46 28.55
CA GLU A 633 -20.51 8.00 27.55
C GLU A 633 -20.09 6.55 27.79
N ALA A 634 -19.77 6.17 29.04
CA ALA A 634 -19.48 4.78 29.40
C ALA A 634 -20.68 3.85 29.18
N ALA A 635 -21.91 4.31 29.44
CA ALA A 635 -23.12 3.53 29.17
C ALA A 635 -23.40 3.37 27.66
N ALA A 636 -23.08 4.37 26.85
CA ALA A 636 -23.16 4.31 25.39
C ALA A 636 -22.12 3.34 24.81
N SER A 637 -20.84 3.47 25.18
CA SER A 637 -19.76 2.57 24.74
C SER A 637 -20.09 1.10 25.01
N ARG A 638 -20.59 0.81 26.22
CA ARG A 638 -21.00 -0.54 26.62
C ARG A 638 -22.17 -1.10 25.80
N LEU A 639 -23.11 -0.25 25.35
CA LEU A 639 -24.22 -0.69 24.48
C LEU A 639 -23.74 -1.17 23.11
N PHE A 640 -22.64 -0.60 22.59
CA PHE A 640 -22.03 -1.03 21.34
C PHE A 640 -21.16 -2.29 21.51
N GLU A 641 -20.47 -2.45 22.64
CA GLU A 641 -19.71 -3.68 22.96
C GLU A 641 -20.62 -4.89 23.24
N GLU A 642 -21.73 -4.73 23.97
CA GLU A 642 -22.67 -5.81 24.31
C GLU A 642 -23.68 -6.12 23.18
N SER A 643 -23.30 -5.92 21.91
CA SER A 643 -24.14 -6.28 20.75
C SER A 643 -23.61 -7.54 20.05
N PRO A 644 -24.06 -8.76 20.43
CA PRO A 644 -23.69 -9.98 19.71
C PRO A 644 -24.29 -9.99 18.30
N PRO A 645 -23.63 -10.64 17.32
CA PRO A 645 -24.21 -10.85 16.00
C PRO A 645 -25.28 -11.95 16.06
N ASN A 646 -26.42 -11.68 15.40
CA ASN A 646 -27.60 -12.54 15.25
C ASN A 646 -28.38 -12.89 16.53
N ASP A 647 -29.58 -12.33 16.62
CA ASP A 647 -30.77 -13.19 16.69
C ASP A 647 -31.80 -12.68 15.66
N THR A 648 -32.37 -13.61 14.88
CA THR A 648 -33.28 -13.30 13.77
C THR A 648 -34.68 -12.96 14.28
N ALA A 649 -34.93 -11.69 14.56
CA ALA A 649 -36.29 -11.15 14.60
C ALA A 649 -36.79 -10.93 13.16
N ALA A 650 -38.01 -11.36 12.86
CA ALA A 650 -38.60 -11.27 11.53
C ALA A 650 -38.81 -9.80 11.11
N ALA A 651 -37.84 -9.24 10.38
CA ALA A 651 -38.00 -7.97 9.71
C ALA A 651 -39.08 -8.11 8.62
N ALA A 652 -40.01 -7.16 8.59
CA ALA A 652 -40.97 -7.06 7.50
C ALA A 652 -40.20 -6.98 6.18
N THR A 653 -40.54 -7.85 5.22
CA THR A 653 -39.97 -7.80 3.87
C THR A 653 -40.22 -6.40 3.31
N PRO A 654 -39.18 -5.64 2.93
CA PRO A 654 -39.38 -4.30 2.37
C PRO A 654 -40.24 -4.44 1.11
N GLU A 655 -41.34 -3.70 1.05
CA GLU A 655 -42.20 -3.70 -0.14
C GLU A 655 -41.40 -3.15 -1.32
N VAL A 656 -41.10 -4.03 -2.27
CA VAL A 656 -40.43 -3.68 -3.51
C VAL A 656 -41.36 -2.79 -4.32
N SER A 657 -40.87 -1.60 -4.69
CA SER A 657 -41.59 -0.69 -5.59
C SER A 657 -41.84 -1.33 -6.95
N GLU A 658 -43.10 -1.35 -7.39
CA GLU A 658 -43.50 -1.73 -8.75
C GLU A 658 -42.77 -0.92 -9.82
N GLU A 659 -42.48 0.35 -9.55
CA GLU A 659 -41.78 1.25 -10.48
C GLU A 659 -40.34 0.78 -10.74
N SER A 660 -39.66 0.27 -9.71
CA SER A 660 -38.33 -0.33 -9.80
C SER A 660 -38.33 -1.66 -10.58
N ILE A 661 -39.41 -2.45 -10.48
CA ILE A 661 -39.58 -3.69 -11.25
C ILE A 661 -39.81 -3.35 -12.73
N GLN A 662 -40.70 -2.39 -13.03
CA GLN A 662 -40.98 -1.95 -14.40
C GLN A 662 -39.72 -1.37 -15.08
N GLN A 663 -38.90 -0.63 -14.34
CA GLN A 663 -37.62 -0.11 -14.82
C GLN A 663 -36.64 -1.25 -15.16
N LEU A 664 -36.57 -2.31 -14.35
CA LEU A 664 -35.77 -3.51 -14.64
C LEU A 664 -36.27 -4.29 -15.86
N VAL A 665 -37.58 -4.49 -15.98
CA VAL A 665 -38.19 -5.17 -17.14
C VAL A 665 -37.87 -4.40 -18.43
N ALA A 666 -37.97 -3.07 -18.39
CA ALA A 666 -37.64 -2.21 -19.53
C ALA A 666 -36.14 -2.25 -19.91
N CYS A 667 -35.24 -2.27 -18.93
CA CYS A 667 -33.79 -2.29 -19.18
C CYS A 667 -33.22 -3.66 -19.56
N THR A 668 -33.76 -4.75 -19.00
CA THR A 668 -33.19 -6.11 -19.15
C THR A 668 -33.93 -6.99 -20.15
N GLY A 669 -35.19 -6.67 -20.49
CA GLY A 669 -36.05 -7.51 -21.32
C GLY A 669 -36.45 -8.84 -20.68
N ARG A 670 -36.18 -9.04 -19.39
CA ARG A 670 -36.53 -10.26 -18.62
C ARG A 670 -37.98 -10.22 -18.12
N SER A 671 -38.48 -11.35 -17.62
CA SER A 671 -39.83 -11.38 -17.08
C SER A 671 -39.93 -10.57 -15.79
N GLU A 672 -41.12 -10.08 -15.48
CA GLU A 672 -41.39 -9.31 -14.26
C GLU A 672 -41.05 -10.11 -12.99
N ASN A 673 -41.26 -11.44 -13.00
CA ASN A 673 -40.90 -12.31 -11.88
C ASN A 673 -39.39 -12.47 -11.71
N ASP A 674 -38.61 -12.54 -12.79
CA ASP A 674 -37.15 -12.59 -12.71
C ASP A 674 -36.61 -11.27 -12.14
N CYS A 675 -37.16 -10.15 -12.60
CA CYS A 675 -36.83 -8.80 -12.12
C CYS A 675 -37.21 -8.61 -10.65
N ARG A 676 -38.40 -9.07 -10.24
CA ARG A 676 -38.88 -9.02 -8.85
C ARG A 676 -38.03 -9.90 -7.93
N SER A 677 -37.67 -11.09 -8.37
CA SER A 677 -36.81 -12.03 -7.61
C SER A 677 -35.38 -11.49 -7.47
N ALA A 678 -34.80 -10.96 -8.56
CA ALA A 678 -33.50 -10.31 -8.51
C ALA A 678 -33.51 -9.08 -7.58
N LEU A 679 -34.54 -8.21 -7.66
CA LEU A 679 -34.60 -7.04 -6.76
C LEU A 679 -34.83 -7.44 -5.29
N GLN A 680 -35.60 -8.48 -5.01
CA GLN A 680 -35.75 -9.04 -3.66
C GLN A 680 -34.43 -9.65 -3.13
N GLN A 681 -33.60 -10.21 -4.00
CA GLN A 681 -32.33 -10.84 -3.63
C GLN A 681 -31.18 -9.83 -3.46
N TYR A 682 -31.13 -8.79 -4.30
CA TYR A 682 -30.00 -7.84 -4.37
C TYR A 682 -30.33 -6.43 -3.84
N GLY A 683 -31.59 -6.11 -3.54
CA GLY A 683 -32.00 -4.89 -2.83
C GLY A 683 -31.86 -3.56 -3.58
N ASN A 684 -31.22 -3.53 -4.77
CA ASN A 684 -31.08 -2.35 -5.62
C ASN A 684 -31.30 -2.71 -7.11
N VAL A 685 -31.83 -1.74 -7.87
CA VAL A 685 -32.14 -1.83 -9.30
C VAL A 685 -30.89 -2.11 -10.12
N ASP A 686 -29.79 -1.40 -9.86
CA ASP A 686 -28.56 -1.52 -10.65
C ASP A 686 -27.91 -2.91 -10.51
N ALA A 687 -27.82 -3.42 -9.28
CA ALA A 687 -27.26 -4.74 -8.99
C ALA A 687 -28.13 -5.88 -9.54
N ALA A 688 -29.45 -5.74 -9.49
CA ALA A 688 -30.36 -6.67 -10.14
C ALA A 688 -30.24 -6.62 -11.68
N ALA A 689 -30.00 -5.44 -12.27
CA ALA A 689 -29.83 -5.29 -13.72
C ALA A 689 -28.53 -5.93 -14.21
N GLU A 690 -27.40 -5.71 -13.51
CA GLU A 690 -26.10 -6.31 -13.83
C GLU A 690 -26.19 -7.84 -13.89
N ILE A 691 -26.76 -8.47 -12.86
CA ILE A 691 -26.95 -9.93 -12.77
C ILE A 691 -27.88 -10.48 -13.87
N LEU A 692 -28.94 -9.75 -14.24
CA LEU A 692 -29.89 -10.19 -15.27
C LEU A 692 -29.36 -10.03 -16.71
N LEU A 693 -28.41 -9.11 -16.91
CA LEU A 693 -27.71 -8.86 -18.18
C LEU A 693 -26.54 -9.83 -18.41
N ASP A 694 -25.79 -10.19 -17.36
CA ASP A 694 -24.66 -11.15 -17.44
C ASP A 694 -25.11 -12.59 -17.78
N GLY A 695 -26.41 -12.89 -17.72
CA GLY A 695 -27.02 -14.02 -18.43
C GLY A 695 -26.83 -15.42 -17.84
N GLU A 696 -26.00 -15.61 -16.81
CA GLU A 696 -25.69 -16.93 -16.24
C GLU A 696 -26.69 -17.48 -15.20
N VAL A 697 -27.64 -16.68 -14.70
CA VAL A 697 -28.50 -17.10 -13.58
C VAL A 697 -29.80 -17.78 -14.03
N GLN A 698 -29.86 -19.12 -13.89
CA GLN A 698 -31.13 -19.86 -13.85
C GLN A 698 -31.78 -19.72 -12.46
N LEU A 699 -32.67 -18.73 -12.30
CA LEU A 699 -33.54 -18.65 -11.13
C LEU A 699 -34.52 -19.85 -11.14
N GLY A 700 -34.50 -20.65 -10.07
CA GLY A 700 -34.98 -22.03 -10.11
C GLY A 700 -36.50 -22.20 -10.19
N SER A 701 -36.99 -22.92 -11.22
CA SER A 701 -38.38 -23.37 -11.29
C SER A 701 -38.61 -24.69 -10.54
N SER A 702 -39.55 -24.69 -9.59
CA SER A 702 -40.10 -25.87 -8.91
C SER A 702 -41.49 -25.49 -8.37
N ALA A 703 -42.60 -26.24 -8.49
CA ALA A 703 -42.94 -27.48 -9.21
C ALA A 703 -44.49 -27.63 -9.15
N ALA A 704 -45.22 -28.37 -10.00
CA ALA A 704 -45.00 -29.02 -11.30
C ALA A 704 -46.37 -29.50 -11.84
N SER A 705 -46.53 -29.78 -13.15
CA SER A 705 -47.61 -30.67 -13.63
C SER A 705 -47.34 -31.31 -15.00
N SER A 706 -47.92 -32.49 -15.19
CA SER A 706 -47.68 -33.44 -16.28
C SER A 706 -48.42 -33.12 -17.58
N SER A 707 -47.78 -33.29 -18.74
CA SER A 707 -48.44 -33.73 -19.97
C SER A 707 -47.46 -34.37 -20.95
N SER A 708 -47.86 -35.49 -21.55
CA SER A 708 -47.10 -36.25 -22.55
C SER A 708 -47.66 -36.03 -23.95
N ALA A 709 -46.85 -35.57 -24.90
CA ALA A 709 -47.18 -35.54 -26.33
C ALA A 709 -45.91 -35.76 -27.19
N PRO A 710 -46.02 -36.41 -28.37
CA PRO A 710 -44.86 -36.84 -29.16
C PRO A 710 -44.28 -35.72 -30.06
N PRO A 711 -43.02 -35.87 -30.54
CA PRO A 711 -42.41 -34.87 -31.42
C PRO A 711 -43.05 -34.87 -32.81
N ALA A 712 -43.36 -33.66 -33.30
CA ALA A 712 -43.71 -33.39 -34.69
C ALA A 712 -42.45 -33.44 -35.59
N PRO A 713 -42.58 -33.67 -36.92
CA PRO A 713 -41.45 -34.00 -37.78
C PRO A 713 -40.55 -32.80 -38.08
N ALA A 714 -39.29 -33.09 -38.42
CA ALA A 714 -38.29 -32.10 -38.81
C ALA A 714 -38.76 -31.26 -40.01
N GLU A 715 -38.58 -29.94 -39.90
CA GLU A 715 -38.76 -29.03 -41.04
C GLU A 715 -37.75 -29.37 -42.14
N ALA A 716 -38.23 -29.41 -43.38
CA ALA A 716 -37.38 -29.60 -44.53
C ALA A 716 -36.48 -28.37 -44.72
N ALA A 717 -35.17 -28.59 -44.85
CA ALA A 717 -34.22 -27.52 -45.12
C ALA A 717 -34.64 -26.72 -46.36
N SER A 718 -34.86 -25.41 -46.17
CA SER A 718 -35.12 -24.48 -47.26
C SER A 718 -33.96 -24.50 -48.26
N ALA A 719 -34.25 -24.65 -49.55
CA ALA A 719 -33.24 -24.55 -50.60
C ALA A 719 -32.55 -23.17 -50.52
N PRO A 720 -31.22 -23.09 -50.71
CA PRO A 720 -30.47 -21.83 -50.61
C PRO A 720 -31.05 -20.78 -51.56
N GLY A 721 -31.24 -19.57 -51.04
CA GLY A 721 -31.88 -18.49 -51.79
C GLY A 721 -30.94 -17.90 -52.85
N PRO A 722 -31.47 -17.30 -53.93
CA PRO A 722 -30.62 -16.60 -54.91
C PRO A 722 -29.78 -15.45 -54.30
N SER A 723 -30.18 -14.94 -53.12
CA SER A 723 -29.40 -14.00 -52.31
C SER A 723 -28.04 -14.54 -51.86
N ASP A 724 -27.95 -15.83 -51.59
CA ASP A 724 -26.81 -16.44 -50.91
C ASP A 724 -25.65 -16.61 -51.88
N ALA A 725 -25.97 -16.91 -53.14
CA ALA A 725 -25.01 -16.91 -54.24
C ALA A 725 -24.45 -15.51 -54.52
N GLN A 726 -25.28 -14.45 -54.48
CA GLN A 726 -24.81 -13.07 -54.66
C GLN A 726 -23.87 -12.63 -53.52
N ARG A 727 -24.18 -12.98 -52.27
CA ARG A 727 -23.26 -12.73 -51.14
C ARG A 727 -21.92 -13.44 -51.28
N LEU A 728 -21.89 -14.66 -51.84
CA LEU A 728 -20.64 -15.36 -52.15
C LEU A 728 -19.85 -14.70 -53.29
N VAL A 729 -20.51 -14.14 -54.31
CA VAL A 729 -19.85 -13.34 -55.35
C VAL A 729 -19.19 -12.10 -54.74
N GLU A 730 -19.89 -11.39 -53.86
CA GLU A 730 -19.34 -10.23 -53.14
C GLU A 730 -18.16 -10.59 -52.23
N LEU A 731 -18.22 -11.74 -51.54
CA LEU A 731 -17.17 -12.21 -50.62
C LEU A 731 -15.94 -12.81 -51.31
N THR A 732 -16.11 -13.50 -52.44
CA THR A 732 -15.01 -14.26 -53.09
C THR A 732 -14.50 -13.62 -54.39
N GLY A 733 -15.25 -12.69 -54.99
CA GLY A 733 -14.94 -12.11 -56.31
C GLY A 733 -15.09 -13.09 -57.49
N LEU A 734 -15.61 -14.30 -57.26
CA LEU A 734 -15.81 -15.32 -58.29
C LEU A 734 -17.14 -15.13 -59.03
N SER A 735 -17.30 -15.79 -60.19
CA SER A 735 -18.54 -15.71 -60.96
C SER A 735 -19.73 -16.35 -60.23
N LEU A 736 -20.92 -15.80 -60.44
CA LEU A 736 -22.17 -16.28 -59.82
C LEU A 736 -22.40 -17.78 -60.03
N GLU A 737 -22.03 -18.29 -61.21
CA GLU A 737 -22.14 -19.73 -61.54
C GLU A 737 -21.26 -20.60 -60.63
N LYS A 738 -20.01 -20.21 -60.36
CA LYS A 738 -19.13 -20.93 -59.40
C LYS A 738 -19.65 -20.85 -57.98
N CYS A 739 -20.19 -19.71 -57.57
CA CYS A 739 -20.79 -19.54 -56.25
C CYS A 739 -22.07 -20.38 -56.07
N GLN A 740 -22.89 -20.50 -57.12
CA GLN A 740 -24.04 -21.40 -57.14
C GLN A 740 -23.61 -22.87 -57.12
N GLU A 741 -22.58 -23.25 -57.87
CA GLU A 741 -22.05 -24.62 -57.86
C GLU A 741 -21.49 -25.02 -56.48
N ALA A 742 -20.84 -24.10 -55.76
CA ALA A 742 -20.40 -24.34 -54.38
C ALA A 742 -21.58 -24.55 -53.43
N LEU A 743 -22.63 -23.69 -53.51
CA LEU A 743 -23.85 -23.83 -52.70
C LEU A 743 -24.67 -25.09 -53.02
N THR A 744 -24.55 -25.69 -54.21
CA THR A 744 -25.17 -27.00 -54.49
C THR A 744 -24.35 -28.18 -53.96
N LYS A 745 -23.04 -28.01 -53.74
CA LYS A 745 -22.15 -29.02 -53.14
C LYS A 745 -22.18 -29.03 -51.61
N VAL A 746 -22.40 -27.88 -50.97
CA VAL A 746 -22.43 -27.72 -49.50
C VAL A 746 -23.60 -26.84 -49.07
N SER A 747 -24.37 -27.35 -48.10
CA SER A 747 -25.66 -26.77 -47.68
C SER A 747 -25.57 -25.55 -46.75
N SER A 748 -24.42 -24.89 -46.65
CA SER A 748 -24.27 -23.64 -45.91
C SER A 748 -23.35 -22.66 -46.63
N LEU A 749 -23.64 -21.37 -46.48
CA LEU A 749 -22.90 -20.28 -47.12
C LEU A 749 -21.43 -20.26 -46.67
N ASP A 750 -21.16 -20.48 -45.39
CA ASP A 750 -19.80 -20.48 -44.84
C ASP A 750 -18.96 -21.66 -45.36
N ALA A 751 -19.57 -22.84 -45.53
CA ALA A 751 -18.89 -23.99 -46.11
C ALA A 751 -18.63 -23.80 -47.62
N ALA A 752 -19.56 -23.16 -48.34
CA ALA A 752 -19.36 -22.77 -49.73
C ALA A 752 -18.25 -21.71 -49.87
N ALA A 753 -18.17 -20.74 -48.96
CA ALA A 753 -17.09 -19.75 -48.92
C ALA A 753 -15.73 -20.41 -48.69
N ALA A 754 -15.61 -21.30 -47.70
CA ALA A 754 -14.38 -22.04 -47.43
C ALA A 754 -13.94 -22.89 -48.63
N LEU A 755 -14.87 -23.65 -49.23
CA LEU A 755 -14.60 -24.49 -50.40
C LEU A 755 -14.10 -23.67 -51.63
N LEU A 756 -14.60 -22.45 -51.80
CA LEU A 756 -14.14 -21.55 -52.86
C LEU A 756 -12.80 -20.86 -52.56
N LEU A 757 -12.45 -20.66 -51.29
CA LEU A 757 -11.20 -20.03 -50.86
C LEU A 757 -10.03 -21.02 -50.76
N ASP A 758 -10.29 -22.28 -50.45
CA ASP A 758 -9.25 -23.32 -50.31
C ASP A 758 -8.68 -23.83 -51.65
N GLY A 759 -9.25 -23.41 -52.79
CA GLY A 759 -8.58 -23.44 -54.09
C GLY A 759 -8.37 -24.80 -54.77
N GLU A 760 -8.84 -25.92 -54.20
CA GLU A 760 -8.67 -27.26 -54.79
C GLU A 760 -9.81 -27.67 -55.76
N LEU A 761 -9.67 -27.31 -57.04
CA LEU A 761 -10.24 -28.09 -58.15
C LEU A 761 -9.20 -28.24 -59.28
N PRO A 762 -9.17 -29.39 -59.99
CA PRO A 762 -8.03 -29.79 -60.81
C PRO A 762 -7.91 -28.98 -62.09
N ALA A 763 -6.66 -28.71 -62.48
CA ALA A 763 -6.34 -28.06 -63.75
C ALA A 763 -6.51 -29.03 -64.93
N GLU A 764 -7.56 -28.86 -65.72
CA GLU A 764 -7.63 -29.44 -67.08
C GLU A 764 -7.39 -28.36 -68.16
N ALA A 765 -6.39 -28.67 -68.99
CA ALA A 765 -6.16 -28.22 -70.36
C ALA A 765 -6.70 -26.84 -70.81
N SER A 766 -5.77 -25.91 -71.04
CA SER A 766 -5.91 -24.90 -72.10
C SER A 766 -4.57 -24.75 -72.80
N GLN A 767 -4.45 -25.44 -73.94
CA GLN A 767 -3.26 -25.49 -74.78
C GLN A 767 -3.49 -24.55 -75.98
N GLU A 768 -2.94 -23.33 -75.95
CA GLU A 768 -2.96 -22.48 -77.15
C GLU A 768 -1.67 -21.67 -77.36
N SER A 769 -1.12 -21.87 -78.57
CA SER A 769 -0.01 -21.22 -79.26
C SER A 769 0.82 -20.13 -78.56
N ARG A 770 2.13 -20.34 -78.49
CA ARG A 770 3.13 -19.28 -78.60
C ARG A 770 4.15 -19.65 -79.68
N ALA A 771 4.18 -18.88 -80.76
CA ALA A 771 5.13 -19.04 -81.86
C ALA A 771 6.37 -18.15 -81.66
N ALA A 772 7.47 -18.59 -82.29
CA ALA A 772 8.64 -17.85 -82.78
C ALA A 772 8.37 -16.35 -83.11
N GLU A 773 9.33 -15.41 -83.09
CA GLU A 773 10.81 -15.39 -83.06
C GLU A 773 11.24 -13.90 -82.90
N PRO A 774 12.50 -13.45 -83.10
CA PRO A 774 13.82 -14.07 -82.87
C PRO A 774 14.71 -13.19 -81.94
N ALA A 775 15.98 -13.55 -81.79
CA ALA A 775 17.02 -12.70 -81.21
C ALA A 775 17.63 -11.73 -82.25
N GLU A 776 18.19 -10.61 -81.78
CA GLU A 776 19.22 -9.85 -82.52
C GLU A 776 20.42 -9.59 -81.62
N ASP A 777 21.61 -9.92 -82.13
CA ASP A 777 22.90 -9.57 -81.54
C ASP A 777 23.25 -8.10 -81.85
N ALA A 778 23.81 -7.38 -80.87
CA ALA A 778 24.62 -6.20 -81.14
C ALA A 778 25.70 -6.04 -80.05
N ALA A 779 26.96 -6.01 -80.48
CA ALA A 779 28.11 -5.70 -79.63
C ALA A 779 28.69 -4.35 -80.05
N GLU A 780 29.02 -3.49 -79.08
CA GLU A 780 29.94 -2.34 -79.11
C GLU A 780 30.06 -1.93 -77.63
N ASP A 781 31.23 -1.90 -76.98
CA ASP A 781 32.50 -1.18 -77.21
C ASP A 781 32.49 0.28 -76.69
N GLY A 782 33.60 0.68 -76.06
CA GLY A 782 33.76 1.91 -75.29
C GLY A 782 33.16 1.85 -73.86
N GLY A 783 33.74 2.48 -72.84
CA GLY A 783 34.97 3.26 -72.80
C GLY A 783 34.92 4.30 -71.67
N MET A 784 35.70 4.08 -70.61
CA MET A 784 36.37 5.07 -69.74
C MET A 784 35.73 6.48 -69.60
N TYR A 785 35.31 6.87 -68.38
CA TYR A 785 35.66 8.18 -67.79
C TYR A 785 35.50 8.20 -66.25
N LEU A 786 36.25 9.11 -65.61
CA LEU A 786 36.25 9.40 -64.17
C LEU A 786 35.47 10.69 -63.89
N ALA A 787 34.80 10.73 -62.73
CA ALA A 787 34.49 11.91 -61.89
C ALA A 787 34.16 11.33 -60.49
N ASP A 788 34.71 11.75 -59.35
CA ASP A 788 34.93 13.10 -58.81
C ASP A 788 33.61 13.85 -58.57
N GLU A 789 33.08 13.72 -57.34
CA GLU A 789 32.09 14.63 -56.76
C GLU A 789 32.65 15.09 -55.40
N ASP A 790 33.22 16.29 -55.39
CA ASP A 790 33.61 17.04 -54.20
C ASP A 790 32.41 17.78 -53.61
N GLU A 791 32.57 18.17 -52.34
CA GLU A 791 31.99 19.33 -51.64
C GLU A 791 30.84 20.11 -52.30
N GLU A 792 29.69 20.18 -51.61
CA GLU A 792 28.86 21.39 -51.65
C GLU A 792 28.49 21.83 -50.23
N SER A 793 28.86 23.07 -49.91
CA SER A 793 28.66 23.74 -48.63
C SER A 793 27.65 24.88 -48.78
N ASP A 794 26.67 24.98 -47.88
CA ASP A 794 25.92 26.22 -47.60
C ASP A 794 25.27 26.09 -46.20
N GLY A 795 25.12 27.14 -45.38
CA GLY A 795 25.56 28.53 -45.61
C GLY A 795 24.58 29.61 -45.15
N CYS A 796 24.11 29.61 -43.89
CA CYS A 796 23.39 30.71 -43.20
C CYS A 796 23.61 30.54 -41.67
N ALA A 797 24.01 31.50 -40.82
CA ALA A 797 23.69 32.95 -40.69
C ALA A 797 22.23 33.16 -40.19
N ASP A 798 21.90 33.88 -39.11
CA ASP A 798 22.63 34.74 -38.14
C ASP A 798 21.87 34.79 -36.77
N ASP A 799 22.38 35.59 -35.81
CA ASP A 799 21.69 36.17 -34.63
C ASP A 799 21.19 35.21 -33.50
N ASP A 800 21.19 35.54 -32.20
CA ASP A 800 21.44 36.80 -31.46
C ASP A 800 22.20 36.53 -30.14
N ALA A 801 22.94 37.52 -29.65
CA ALA A 801 23.48 37.56 -28.28
C ALA A 801 23.05 38.86 -27.57
N PRO A 802 23.04 38.89 -26.22
CA PRO A 802 23.25 40.14 -25.50
C PRO A 802 24.40 40.06 -24.48
N GLU A 803 25.28 41.07 -24.53
CA GLU A 803 26.28 41.41 -23.50
C GLU A 803 25.73 42.51 -22.54
N ASP A 804 26.59 42.95 -21.60
CA ASP A 804 26.44 44.03 -20.59
C ASP A 804 25.39 43.79 -19.47
N ASP A 805 25.61 44.16 -18.20
CA ASP A 805 26.72 44.79 -17.45
C ASP A 805 26.53 44.30 -15.98
N GLY A 806 27.46 44.23 -15.02
CA GLY A 806 28.65 45.00 -14.69
C GLY A 806 28.72 45.20 -13.15
N ALA A 807 29.88 45.58 -12.60
CA ALA A 807 30.14 46.04 -11.20
C ALA A 807 30.42 45.02 -10.04
N ASP A 808 31.72 44.91 -9.71
CA ASP A 808 32.38 45.12 -8.39
C ASP A 808 31.82 44.54 -7.06
N ALA A 809 32.67 43.75 -6.35
CA ALA A 809 33.23 44.13 -5.04
C ALA A 809 34.26 43.10 -4.46
N ALA A 810 35.30 43.64 -3.78
CA ALA A 810 36.19 43.08 -2.72
C ALA A 810 36.34 41.55 -2.55
N VAL A 811 37.56 40.96 -2.65
CA VAL A 811 38.69 41.06 -1.70
C VAL A 811 38.35 40.61 -0.26
N GLU A 812 38.68 39.35 0.08
CA GLU A 812 39.65 39.06 1.16
C GLU A 812 40.19 37.62 1.08
N GLU A 813 41.48 37.46 1.41
CA GLU A 813 42.20 36.19 1.61
C GLU A 813 42.01 35.74 3.09
N PRO A 814 42.30 34.48 3.48
CA PRO A 814 43.66 34.26 4.00
C PRO A 814 44.28 32.86 3.81
N GLU A 815 45.60 32.83 3.85
CA GLU A 815 46.46 31.65 3.96
C GLU A 815 46.21 30.82 5.25
N ALA A 816 46.47 29.50 5.20
CA ALA A 816 47.13 28.80 6.32
C ALA A 816 47.78 27.44 5.94
N LYS A 817 49.12 27.49 5.74
CA LYS A 817 50.14 26.52 6.23
C LYS A 817 49.83 25.01 6.27
N ARG A 818 50.48 24.26 5.37
CA ARG A 818 50.94 22.88 5.65
C ARG A 818 52.03 22.87 6.73
N PRO A 819 52.15 21.78 7.52
CA PRO A 819 53.44 21.30 7.99
C PRO A 819 53.86 19.99 7.29
N ARG A 820 55.15 19.90 6.96
CA ARG A 820 55.84 18.62 6.73
C ARG A 820 56.25 18.05 8.10
N THR A 821 55.95 16.79 8.35
CA THR A 821 56.83 15.88 9.10
C THR A 821 56.69 14.50 8.49
N GLY A 822 57.78 13.96 7.94
CA GLY A 822 57.95 12.51 7.92
C GLY A 822 58.77 12.15 9.14
N ASP A 823 58.50 11.01 9.76
CA ASP A 823 59.56 10.25 10.38
C ASP A 823 59.25 8.75 10.33
N SER A 824 60.30 7.97 10.23
CA SER A 824 60.29 6.51 10.17
C SER A 824 60.47 5.91 11.56
N ASP A 825 59.69 4.88 11.92
CA ASP A 825 60.25 3.57 12.34
C ASP A 825 59.25 2.56 12.92
N LYS A 826 59.49 1.28 12.57
CA LYS A 826 59.40 0.04 13.37
C LYS A 826 58.08 -0.45 14.00
N GLU A 827 57.71 -1.65 13.55
CA GLU A 827 57.37 -2.87 14.33
C GLU A 827 56.94 -2.70 15.81
N LEU A 828 55.68 -3.08 16.12
CA LEU A 828 55.36 -4.40 16.70
C LEU A 828 53.86 -4.73 16.59
#